data_AF-A0A9R1T5W4-F1
#
_entry.id   AF-A0A9R1T5W4-F1
#
_cell.length_a   1.000
_cell.length_b   1.000
_cell.length_c   1.000
_cell.angle_alpha   90.00
_cell.angle_beta   90.00
_cell.angle_gamma   90.00
#
_symmetry.space_group_name_H-M   'P 1'
#
loop_
_entity.id
_entity.type
_entity.pdbx_description
1 polymer ?
#
loop_
_entity_poly.entity_id
_entity_poly.type
_entity_poly.pdbx_seq_one_letter_code
_entity_poly.pdbx_strand_id
1 'polypeptide(L)'
;MPPYICNYNENYTTCTESQYYNQSPRVHRNRWNRNNRSRNQSRPFESGYSLDPHFPCVSREIREKWLINLTEEYIPDDVLDVACLGKKFGVPIIRKKDIPVSNIIASIESNMNIIEKDQRNAIRSICVDVISNFLRQRVTPRFPQLLEKVKAAKIFKISHPDIIFLKADKGNVTVAVNKKFYVSKMSELLGDSFTYRIIRSDPTLDIQKKVNKLLVKWYKNNFINDAEKSRLWSRNGHIALSYGQPKIHKKNIPFRMIVSFIGTPTYRLAKYIQRILTDCIKEEIKSFTSNKVSITNSLSLVKKIRSLHLPEDFAMISMDVISLFTNIPLALVISGIKSRWKLLKKYTKINQELFIEAVILCFNASAFQFNGIKYQQVFGAAMGSPLSPIIAEIVLQDLENFCMKKLDFPVYFYTRYVDDVLAFVPKDRIQSILSCFNSYHKRLQFTLEREENCRINFLEVTLIRNKRMIDFDWYRKPTSSGRYLNYYSHHPKGQKICTIYNLIDRGLLLSNLEFHLKNLTYIQESLVQNGYPRKLVLRAVSRRQALVLNPKNYYSDDFRRHRRINEHRWVTLPYVEGLSETLQSNLQGFRFSLSFRNDSNLRWLFTGHKDKLPRENQLNTVYKISCLECKFIFIEHTKRSLGDRIKEHYLSLRQPHNFPISNRLTEHAFRYAHDFDFKGVEVLAVEGNYEKRELLSLIYKERYLPQIDGSGDRISEVSIYSGLFNP
;
A
#
# COMPACT_ATOMS: atom_id res chain seq x y z
N MET A 1 -31.85 -22.28 -55.34
CA MET A 1 -31.44 -21.58 -56.57
C MET A 1 -30.99 -20.16 -56.21
N PRO A 2 -29.91 -19.65 -56.86
CA PRO A 2 -28.88 -18.78 -56.26
C PRO A 2 -28.78 -17.40 -56.97
N PRO A 3 -27.78 -16.53 -56.67
CA PRO A 3 -26.44 -16.64 -57.31
C PRO A 3 -25.28 -16.49 -56.30
N TYR A 4 -24.23 -17.31 -56.35
CA TYR A 4 -23.02 -17.23 -57.19
C TYR A 4 -22.18 -15.95 -57.01
N ILE A 5 -20.95 -16.08 -56.50
CA ILE A 5 -19.71 -16.09 -57.30
C ILE A 5 -18.53 -16.55 -56.43
N CYS A 6 -17.81 -17.51 -56.99
CA CYS A 6 -16.53 -18.09 -56.55
C CYS A 6 -15.37 -17.20 -57.03
N ASN A 7 -14.23 -17.22 -56.34
CA ASN A 7 -12.95 -17.39 -57.01
C ASN A 7 -11.89 -17.88 -56.02
N TYR A 8 -11.58 -19.16 -56.16
CA TYR A 8 -10.32 -19.79 -55.79
C TYR A 8 -9.18 -19.23 -56.64
N ASN A 9 -7.98 -19.13 -56.07
CA ASN A 9 -6.83 -19.82 -56.67
C ASN A 9 -5.74 -20.10 -55.63
N GLU A 10 -5.26 -21.33 -55.74
CA GLU A 10 -4.31 -22.05 -54.92
C GLU A 10 -2.86 -21.65 -55.24
N ASN A 11 -1.93 -21.91 -54.32
CA ASN A 11 -0.88 -22.91 -54.57
C ASN A 11 -0.04 -23.18 -53.32
N TYR A 12 -0.07 -24.45 -52.90
CA TYR A 12 0.83 -25.10 -51.96
C TYR A 12 2.21 -25.32 -52.59
N THR A 13 3.28 -25.30 -51.79
CA THR A 13 4.32 -26.35 -51.83
C THR A 13 5.27 -26.29 -50.62
N THR A 14 5.73 -27.48 -50.26
CA THR A 14 6.36 -27.96 -49.03
C THR A 14 7.90 -27.89 -49.00
N CYS A 15 8.48 -28.37 -47.88
CA CYS A 15 9.86 -28.85 -47.63
C CYS A 15 10.80 -27.87 -46.91
N THR A 16 11.68 -28.21 -45.96
CA THR A 16 12.08 -29.45 -45.21
C THR A 16 13.03 -29.03 -44.08
N GLU A 17 13.22 -29.88 -43.06
CA GLU A 17 14.23 -29.75 -41.99
C GLU A 17 15.69 -30.04 -42.44
N SER A 18 16.62 -29.58 -41.58
CA SER A 18 18.04 -29.94 -41.44
C SER A 18 19.08 -29.11 -42.20
N GLN A 19 19.92 -28.36 -41.46
CA GLN A 19 21.28 -28.76 -41.07
C GLN A 19 22.01 -27.62 -40.35
N TYR A 20 22.88 -28.03 -39.44
CA TYR A 20 23.60 -27.26 -38.43
C TYR A 20 24.93 -26.66 -38.92
N TYR A 21 25.43 -25.70 -38.13
CA TYR A 21 26.83 -25.36 -37.80
C TYR A 21 27.61 -24.25 -38.56
N ASN A 22 28.22 -23.42 -37.69
CA ASN A 22 29.49 -22.69 -37.81
C ASN A 22 29.53 -21.35 -38.58
N GLN A 23 29.60 -20.24 -37.83
CA GLN A 23 30.84 -19.45 -37.59
C GLN A 23 30.48 -18.04 -37.03
N SER A 24 31.08 -17.70 -35.88
CA SER A 24 31.30 -16.31 -35.42
C SER A 24 32.77 -15.96 -35.67
N PRO A 25 33.28 -14.75 -35.39
CA PRO A 25 32.79 -13.38 -35.67
C PRO A 25 33.91 -12.51 -36.33
N ARG A 26 33.62 -11.38 -36.98
CA ARG A 26 34.62 -10.30 -37.12
C ARG A 26 34.06 -8.89 -36.95
N VAL A 27 34.79 -8.17 -36.11
CA VAL A 27 34.68 -6.78 -35.70
C VAL A 27 35.25 -5.88 -36.81
N HIS A 28 34.56 -4.80 -37.16
CA HIS A 28 35.23 -3.63 -37.72
C HIS A 28 34.73 -2.34 -37.07
N ARG A 29 35.65 -1.70 -36.35
CA ARG A 29 35.60 -0.28 -35.98
C ARG A 29 35.85 0.54 -37.24
N ASN A 30 35.18 1.68 -37.38
CA ASN A 30 35.78 2.87 -37.99
C ASN A 30 35.15 4.15 -37.42
N ARG A 31 35.97 5.18 -37.34
CA ARG A 31 35.85 6.40 -36.54
C ARG A 31 36.23 7.58 -37.45
N TRP A 32 35.63 8.76 -37.19
CA TRP A 32 35.91 10.12 -37.75
C TRP A 32 35.21 10.41 -39.10
N ASN A 33 34.65 11.59 -39.40
CA ASN A 33 35.06 12.95 -39.00
C ASN A 33 33.93 14.02 -39.14
N ARG A 34 34.23 15.24 -38.66
CA ARG A 34 33.39 16.45 -38.49
C ARG A 34 33.14 17.29 -39.76
N ASN A 35 31.98 18.01 -39.72
CA ASN A 35 31.65 19.33 -40.28
C ASN A 35 31.62 19.58 -41.80
N ASN A 36 30.45 19.91 -42.36
CA ASN A 36 30.15 21.28 -42.83
C ASN A 36 28.66 21.54 -43.11
N ARG A 37 28.27 22.81 -42.98
CA ARG A 37 26.90 23.38 -43.03
C ARG A 37 26.43 23.65 -44.47
N SER A 38 25.12 23.50 -44.73
CA SER A 38 24.33 24.50 -45.49
C SER A 38 22.83 24.33 -45.23
N ARG A 39 22.12 25.46 -45.25
CA ARG A 39 20.69 25.66 -44.96
C ARG A 39 19.83 25.21 -46.14
N ASN A 40 18.65 24.64 -45.90
CA ASN A 40 17.41 25.02 -46.59
C ASN A 40 16.14 24.59 -45.84
N GLN A 41 15.11 25.42 -45.97
CA GLN A 41 13.90 25.49 -45.17
C GLN A 41 12.77 24.58 -45.69
N SER A 42 12.07 23.94 -44.73
CA SER A 42 10.63 23.61 -44.65
C SER A 42 9.80 23.15 -45.87
N ARG A 43 9.23 21.92 -45.81
CA ARG A 43 7.81 21.62 -45.47
C ARG A 43 7.55 20.08 -45.43
N PRO A 44 6.43 19.60 -44.85
CA PRO A 44 6.40 18.55 -43.82
C PRO A 44 6.17 17.13 -44.37
N PHE A 45 6.61 16.14 -43.60
CA PHE A 45 6.11 14.77 -43.72
C PHE A 45 5.24 14.45 -42.51
N GLU A 46 3.93 14.46 -42.73
CA GLU A 46 2.95 13.87 -41.82
C GLU A 46 3.11 12.35 -41.87
N SER A 47 3.62 11.78 -40.77
CA SER A 47 3.34 10.40 -40.41
C SER A 47 3.02 10.38 -38.92
N GLY A 48 1.74 10.15 -38.61
CA GLY A 48 1.11 10.29 -37.29
C GLY A 48 1.53 9.28 -36.24
N TYR A 49 2.83 9.16 -35.96
CA TYR A 49 3.37 8.60 -34.72
C TYR A 49 4.67 9.33 -34.32
N SER A 50 4.58 10.63 -34.11
CA SER A 50 5.61 11.38 -33.37
C SER A 50 5.56 10.93 -31.91
N LEU A 51 6.52 10.10 -31.49
CA LEU A 51 6.83 9.91 -30.08
C LEU A 51 7.54 11.17 -29.60
N ASP A 52 6.77 12.06 -28.97
CA ASP A 52 7.19 13.39 -28.53
C ASP A 52 8.41 13.36 -27.57
N PRO A 53 9.46 14.17 -27.81
CA PRO A 53 10.62 14.34 -26.93
C PRO A 53 10.33 15.06 -25.60
N HIS A 54 9.16 15.65 -25.39
CA HIS A 54 8.77 16.34 -24.15
C HIS A 54 7.53 15.69 -23.56
N PHE A 55 7.50 15.53 -22.22
CA PHE A 55 6.47 14.84 -21.41
C PHE A 55 5.18 14.55 -22.19
N PRO A 56 4.85 13.29 -22.54
CA PRO A 56 3.61 13.04 -23.25
C PRO A 56 2.51 13.40 -22.25
N CYS A 57 1.86 14.53 -22.52
CA CYS A 57 0.54 14.83 -22.01
C CYS A 57 -0.24 13.52 -22.07
N VAL A 58 -0.85 13.15 -20.94
CA VAL A 58 -1.77 12.01 -20.95
C VAL A 58 -2.83 12.39 -21.98
N SER A 59 -2.92 11.65 -23.08
CA SER A 59 -3.88 11.98 -24.14
C SER A 59 -5.26 12.10 -23.50
N ARG A 60 -6.11 12.98 -24.05
CA ARG A 60 -7.43 13.23 -23.49
C ARG A 60 -8.20 11.92 -23.26
N GLU A 61 -8.12 10.98 -24.20
CA GLU A 61 -8.70 9.64 -24.09
C GLU A 61 -8.16 8.82 -22.90
N ILE A 62 -6.84 8.81 -22.68
CA ILE A 62 -6.24 8.10 -21.54
C ILE A 62 -6.65 8.79 -20.23
N ARG A 63 -6.69 10.13 -20.23
CA ARG A 63 -7.06 10.92 -19.06
C ARG A 63 -8.49 10.65 -18.64
N GLU A 64 -9.43 10.57 -19.57
CA GLU A 64 -10.84 10.23 -19.32
C GLU A 64 -11.00 8.78 -18.80
N LYS A 65 -10.10 7.87 -19.16
CA LYS A 65 -10.05 6.51 -18.56
C LYS A 65 -9.50 6.51 -17.14
N TRP A 66 -8.55 7.40 -16.83
CA TRP A 66 -7.82 7.41 -15.55
C TRP A 66 -8.40 8.35 -14.51
N LEU A 67 -9.21 9.33 -14.93
CA LEU A 67 -9.82 10.33 -14.10
C LEU A 67 -11.26 10.57 -14.52
N ILE A 68 -12.16 10.57 -13.53
CA ILE A 68 -13.56 10.97 -13.70
C ILE A 68 -13.77 12.26 -12.90
N ASN A 69 -14.22 13.31 -13.59
CA ASN A 69 -14.67 14.54 -12.94
C ASN A 69 -16.17 14.45 -12.68
N LEU A 70 -16.58 14.38 -11.41
CA LEU A 70 -17.99 14.42 -11.00
C LEU A 70 -18.39 15.83 -10.49
N THR A 71 -17.52 16.82 -10.67
CA THR A 71 -17.84 18.22 -10.35
C THR A 71 -18.38 18.92 -11.59
N GLU A 72 -19.19 19.95 -11.37
CA GLU A 72 -19.61 20.91 -12.41
C GLU A 72 -18.58 22.03 -12.60
N GLU A 73 -17.51 22.03 -11.80
CA GLU A 73 -16.46 23.06 -11.82
C GLU A 73 -15.42 22.77 -12.91
N TYR A 74 -14.94 23.85 -13.55
CA TYR A 74 -13.84 23.76 -14.49
C TYR A 74 -12.54 23.48 -13.74
N ILE A 75 -11.90 22.35 -14.06
CA ILE A 75 -10.57 22.00 -13.56
C ILE A 75 -9.58 22.13 -14.71
N PRO A 76 -8.53 22.98 -14.60
CA PRO A 76 -7.56 23.17 -15.67
C PRO A 76 -6.87 21.87 -16.08
N ASP A 77 -6.54 21.75 -17.38
CA ASP A 77 -5.94 20.54 -17.95
C ASP A 77 -4.64 20.13 -17.25
N ASP A 78 -3.79 21.09 -16.87
CA ASP A 78 -2.56 20.82 -16.13
C ASP A 78 -2.81 20.14 -14.77
N VAL A 79 -3.91 20.50 -14.12
CA VAL A 79 -4.31 19.89 -12.84
C VAL A 79 -4.87 18.49 -13.09
N LEU A 80 -5.68 18.32 -14.13
CA LEU A 80 -6.24 17.01 -14.51
C LEU A 80 -5.14 16.02 -14.90
N ASP A 81 -4.14 16.47 -15.66
CA ASP A 81 -2.99 15.67 -16.08
C ASP A 81 -2.16 15.19 -14.88
N VAL A 82 -2.04 15.99 -13.82
CA VAL A 82 -1.37 15.59 -12.58
C VAL A 82 -2.27 14.65 -11.77
N ALA A 83 -3.54 14.98 -11.62
CA ALA A 83 -4.49 14.20 -10.83
C ALA A 83 -4.70 12.78 -11.40
N CYS A 84 -4.69 12.62 -12.73
CA CYS A 84 -4.89 11.34 -13.39
C CYS A 84 -3.71 10.36 -13.18
N LEU A 85 -2.51 10.84 -12.82
CA LEU A 85 -1.35 9.99 -12.51
C LEU A 85 -1.47 9.28 -11.15
N GLY A 86 -2.28 9.83 -10.24
CA GLY A 86 -2.66 9.19 -8.99
C GLY A 86 -1.71 9.43 -7.82
N LYS A 87 -2.23 9.23 -6.61
CA LYS A 87 -1.57 9.59 -5.35
C LYS A 87 -0.19 8.98 -5.08
N LYS A 88 0.18 7.90 -5.79
CA LYS A 88 1.46 7.21 -5.62
C LYS A 88 2.50 7.64 -6.67
N PHE A 89 2.13 8.48 -7.63
CA PHE A 89 3.07 8.98 -8.61
C PHE A 89 4.14 9.85 -7.93
N GLY A 90 5.39 9.45 -8.09
CA GLY A 90 6.59 10.15 -7.66
C GLY A 90 6.85 11.42 -8.44
N VAL A 91 7.05 12.50 -7.70
CA VAL A 91 7.31 13.86 -8.18
C VAL A 91 8.80 14.18 -7.98
N PRO A 92 9.44 14.92 -8.92
CA PRO A 92 10.81 15.37 -8.72
C PRO A 92 10.95 16.21 -7.45
N ILE A 93 12.07 16.03 -6.74
CA ILE A 93 12.47 16.95 -5.68
C ILE A 93 13.14 18.15 -6.34
N ILE A 94 12.53 19.33 -6.16
CA ILE A 94 12.89 20.54 -6.91
C ILE A 94 13.95 21.34 -6.17
N ARG A 95 13.69 21.63 -4.90
CA ARG A 95 14.51 22.54 -4.11
C ARG A 95 15.50 21.70 -3.33
N LYS A 96 16.77 22.11 -3.27
CA LYS A 96 17.79 21.44 -2.47
C LYS A 96 17.32 21.25 -1.01
N LYS A 97 16.61 22.25 -0.45
CA LYS A 97 16.00 22.18 0.89
C LYS A 97 14.93 21.11 1.07
N ASP A 98 14.32 20.62 -0.01
CA ASP A 98 13.30 19.57 0.02
C ASP A 98 13.93 18.16 -0.06
N ILE A 99 15.25 18.05 -0.28
CA ILE A 99 15.96 16.78 -0.25
C ILE A 99 15.95 16.27 1.20
N PRO A 100 15.46 15.04 1.46
CA PRO A 100 15.28 14.53 2.81
C PRO A 100 16.60 14.00 3.40
N VAL A 101 17.66 14.82 3.41
CA VAL A 101 19.02 14.48 3.88
C VAL A 101 18.97 13.95 5.32
N SER A 102 18.26 14.63 6.21
CA SER A 102 18.07 14.21 7.60
C SER A 102 17.44 12.81 7.71
N ASN A 103 16.48 12.48 6.84
CA ASN A 103 15.85 11.16 6.85
C ASN A 103 16.75 10.07 6.26
N ILE A 104 17.56 10.40 5.24
CA ILE A 104 18.54 9.47 4.66
C ILE A 104 19.56 9.09 5.74
N ILE A 105 20.16 10.09 6.39
CA ILE A 105 21.17 9.88 7.44
C ILE A 105 20.57 9.14 8.63
N ALA A 106 19.42 9.58 9.14
CA ALA A 106 18.77 8.90 10.26
C ALA A 106 18.40 7.45 9.92
N SER A 107 18.01 7.14 8.68
CA SER A 107 17.76 5.76 8.24
C SER A 107 19.04 4.92 8.17
N ILE A 108 20.17 5.49 7.75
CA ILE A 108 21.46 4.77 7.69
C ILE A 108 21.99 4.55 9.11
N GLU A 109 22.07 5.61 9.93
CA GLU A 109 22.59 5.56 11.30
C GLU A 109 21.77 4.63 12.21
N SER A 110 20.44 4.64 12.12
CA SER A 110 19.59 3.71 12.89
C SER A 110 19.79 2.23 12.52
N ASN A 111 20.54 1.93 11.46
CA ASN A 111 20.87 0.56 11.06
C ASN A 111 22.38 0.26 11.18
N MET A 112 23.19 1.15 11.77
CA MET A 112 24.65 0.96 11.91
C MET A 112 25.01 -0.17 12.87
N ASN A 113 24.13 -0.54 13.80
CA ASN A 113 24.28 -1.70 14.67
C ASN A 113 24.40 -3.03 13.91
N ILE A 114 23.93 -3.07 12.66
CA ILE A 114 24.02 -4.22 11.76
C ILE A 114 25.43 -4.38 11.17
N ILE A 115 26.20 -3.29 11.12
CA ILE A 115 27.46 -3.20 10.39
C ILE A 115 28.63 -3.39 11.36
N GLU A 116 29.67 -4.07 10.89
CA GLU A 116 30.96 -4.25 11.59
C GLU A 116 31.57 -2.89 11.95
N LYS A 117 32.08 -2.73 13.18
CA LYS A 117 32.50 -1.42 13.71
C LYS A 117 33.50 -0.72 12.79
N ASP A 118 34.44 -1.45 12.21
CA ASP A 118 35.52 -0.93 11.38
C ASP A 118 35.01 -0.37 10.03
N GLN A 119 33.86 -0.84 9.56
CA GLN A 119 33.25 -0.39 8.31
C GLN A 119 32.37 0.85 8.49
N ARG A 120 31.95 1.17 9.73
CA ARG A 120 30.98 2.27 9.99
C ARG A 120 31.52 3.60 9.53
N ASN A 121 32.75 3.95 9.90
CA ASN A 121 33.35 5.24 9.53
C ASN A 121 33.54 5.37 8.01
N ALA A 122 33.89 4.28 7.32
CA ALA A 122 33.95 4.27 5.86
C ALA A 122 32.59 4.57 5.23
N ILE A 123 31.51 3.97 5.73
CA ILE A 123 30.14 4.24 5.25
C ILE A 123 29.75 5.70 5.53
N ARG A 124 30.05 6.23 6.71
CA ARG A 124 29.77 7.62 7.06
C ARG A 124 30.47 8.58 6.10
N SER A 125 31.77 8.36 5.84
CA SER A 125 32.55 9.15 4.86
C SER A 125 31.93 9.08 3.48
N ILE A 126 31.64 7.88 2.96
CA ILE A 126 31.01 7.69 1.65
C ILE A 126 29.67 8.44 1.59
N CYS A 127 28.86 8.38 2.63
CA CYS A 127 27.58 9.08 2.67
C CYS A 127 27.76 10.61 2.64
N VAL A 128 28.70 11.14 3.42
CA VAL A 128 29.03 12.58 3.42
C VAL A 128 29.50 13.01 2.03
N ASP A 129 30.43 12.29 1.44
CA ASP A 129 31.01 12.63 0.14
C ASP A 129 29.96 12.60 -0.96
N VAL A 130 29.17 11.52 -1.04
CA VAL A 130 28.14 11.35 -2.06
C VAL A 130 27.03 12.40 -1.92
N ILE A 131 26.55 12.65 -0.70
CA ILE A 131 25.49 13.63 -0.46
C ILE A 131 26.00 15.05 -0.70
N SER A 132 27.18 15.41 -0.19
CA SER A 132 27.79 16.73 -0.37
C SER A 132 28.01 17.05 -1.85
N ASN A 133 28.59 16.11 -2.60
CA ASN A 133 28.79 16.26 -4.04
C ASN A 133 27.46 16.44 -4.79
N PHE A 134 26.43 15.65 -4.44
CA PHE A 134 25.11 15.81 -5.02
C PHE A 134 24.47 17.17 -4.69
N LEU A 135 24.60 17.64 -3.45
CA LEU A 135 24.09 18.93 -3.01
C LEU A 135 24.81 20.11 -3.67
N ARG A 136 26.09 19.98 -4.04
CA ARG A 136 26.84 21.01 -4.78
C ARG A 136 26.42 21.09 -6.25
N GLN A 137 26.08 19.95 -6.86
CA GLN A 137 25.67 19.90 -8.26
C GLN A 137 24.38 20.70 -8.55
N ARG A 138 24.30 21.28 -9.76
CA ARG A 138 23.05 21.81 -10.31
C ARG A 138 22.26 20.65 -10.90
N VAL A 139 21.22 20.21 -10.21
CA VAL A 139 20.32 19.16 -10.69
C VAL A 139 19.23 19.80 -11.54
N THR A 140 19.25 19.59 -12.85
CA THR A 140 18.11 19.92 -13.71
C THR A 140 17.09 18.77 -13.64
N PRO A 141 15.79 19.06 -13.41
CA PRO A 141 14.78 18.02 -13.44
C PRO A 141 14.76 17.39 -14.83
N ARG A 142 14.71 16.06 -14.89
CA ARG A 142 14.63 15.32 -16.15
C ARG A 142 13.41 15.71 -17.00
N PHE A 143 12.34 16.17 -16.35
CA PHE A 143 11.09 16.59 -17.00
C PHE A 143 10.59 17.93 -16.40
N PRO A 144 11.07 19.07 -16.89
CA PRO A 144 10.69 20.39 -16.37
C PRO A 144 9.20 20.70 -16.51
N GLN A 145 8.55 20.25 -17.60
CA GLN A 145 7.11 20.54 -17.83
C GLN A 145 6.19 19.90 -16.78
N LEU A 146 6.53 18.69 -16.31
CA LEU A 146 5.81 18.03 -15.22
C LEU A 146 5.82 18.88 -13.94
N LEU A 147 6.89 19.64 -13.75
CA LEU A 147 7.05 20.49 -12.59
C LEU A 147 6.08 21.66 -12.57
N GLU A 148 5.93 22.32 -13.71
CA GLU A 148 4.99 23.43 -13.86
C GLU A 148 3.56 22.95 -13.65
N LYS A 149 3.18 21.79 -14.22
CA LYS A 149 1.86 21.18 -13.96
C LYS A 149 1.66 20.85 -12.48
N VAL A 150 2.67 20.32 -11.80
CA VAL A 150 2.61 20.03 -10.35
C VAL A 150 2.47 21.31 -9.51
N LYS A 151 3.15 22.40 -9.89
CA LYS A 151 2.99 23.71 -9.25
C LYS A 151 1.58 24.24 -9.46
N ALA A 152 1.05 24.18 -10.69
CA ALA A 152 -0.32 24.57 -11.01
C ALA A 152 -1.33 23.77 -10.16
N ALA A 153 -1.15 22.45 -10.04
CA ALA A 153 -1.99 21.60 -9.19
C ALA A 153 -1.91 21.97 -7.69
N LYS A 154 -0.75 22.41 -7.18
CA LYS A 154 -0.63 22.92 -5.80
C LYS A 154 -1.41 24.22 -5.60
N ILE A 155 -1.25 25.17 -6.52
CA ILE A 155 -1.95 26.47 -6.50
C ILE A 155 -3.46 26.23 -6.58
N PHE A 156 -3.90 25.35 -7.50
CA PHE A 156 -5.30 24.97 -7.65
C PHE A 156 -5.86 24.36 -6.36
N LYS A 157 -5.13 23.44 -5.72
CA LYS A 157 -5.60 22.80 -4.48
C LYS A 157 -5.78 23.78 -3.32
N ILE A 158 -4.98 24.86 -3.28
CA ILE A 158 -5.08 25.90 -2.26
C ILE A 158 -6.26 26.83 -2.56
N SER A 159 -6.43 27.23 -3.83
CA SER A 159 -7.49 28.14 -4.27
C SER A 159 -8.88 27.49 -4.30
N HIS A 160 -8.97 26.17 -4.49
CA HIS A 160 -10.23 25.41 -4.58
C HIS A 160 -10.31 24.34 -3.48
N PRO A 161 -10.50 24.74 -2.20
CA PRO A 161 -10.51 23.81 -1.07
C PRO A 161 -11.69 22.83 -1.09
N ASP A 162 -12.78 23.19 -1.79
CA ASP A 162 -14.01 22.39 -1.87
C ASP A 162 -13.96 21.27 -2.92
N ILE A 163 -12.99 21.30 -3.84
CA ILE A 163 -12.73 20.16 -4.73
C ILE A 163 -11.80 19.17 -4.02
N ILE A 164 -12.24 17.92 -3.92
CA ILE A 164 -11.44 16.83 -3.37
C ILE A 164 -11.16 15.76 -4.44
N PHE A 165 -9.90 15.31 -4.49
CA PHE A 165 -9.48 14.20 -5.33
C PHE A 165 -9.44 12.91 -4.52
N LEU A 166 -10.17 11.92 -4.98
CA LEU A 166 -10.33 10.62 -4.34
C LEU A 166 -9.78 9.50 -5.23
N LYS A 167 -9.45 8.38 -4.60
CA LYS A 167 -9.23 7.12 -5.32
C LYS A 167 -10.57 6.38 -5.38
N ALA A 168 -10.97 5.93 -6.57
CA ALA A 168 -12.12 5.03 -6.73
C ALA A 168 -11.90 3.68 -6.01
N ASP A 169 -13.01 3.04 -5.62
CA ASP A 169 -13.02 1.72 -4.98
C ASP A 169 -12.41 0.64 -5.89
N LYS A 170 -12.70 0.69 -7.20
CA LYS A 170 -12.19 -0.23 -8.22
C LYS A 170 -11.54 0.52 -9.38
N GLY A 171 -10.80 -0.21 -10.20
CA GLY A 171 -10.30 0.29 -11.49
C GLY A 171 -9.01 1.12 -11.45
N ASN A 172 -8.52 1.47 -10.27
CA ASN A 172 -7.39 2.40 -10.12
C ASN A 172 -7.63 3.73 -10.85
N VAL A 173 -8.81 4.33 -10.66
CA VAL A 173 -9.23 5.63 -11.22
C VAL A 173 -9.15 6.74 -10.16
N THR A 174 -8.80 7.96 -10.58
CA THR A 174 -8.91 9.18 -9.76
C THR A 174 -10.31 9.79 -9.95
N VAL A 175 -10.95 10.26 -8.89
CA VAL A 175 -12.28 10.90 -8.97
C VAL A 175 -12.22 12.27 -8.34
N ALA A 176 -12.57 13.31 -9.09
CA ALA A 176 -12.77 14.65 -8.53
C ALA A 176 -14.23 14.80 -8.11
N VAL A 177 -14.47 15.25 -6.87
CA VAL A 177 -15.83 15.47 -6.34
C VAL A 177 -15.87 16.76 -5.52
N ASN A 178 -17.05 17.36 -5.42
CA ASN A 178 -17.30 18.48 -4.51
C ASN A 178 -17.43 17.97 -3.07
N LYS A 179 -16.86 18.73 -2.12
CA LYS A 179 -16.85 18.38 -0.70
C LYS A 179 -18.26 18.22 -0.14
N LYS A 180 -19.21 19.07 -0.55
CA LYS A 180 -20.63 18.96 -0.17
C LYS A 180 -21.23 17.62 -0.63
N PHE A 181 -21.03 17.24 -1.89
CA PHE A 181 -21.46 15.96 -2.43
C PHE A 181 -20.86 14.78 -1.65
N TYR A 182 -19.56 14.84 -1.36
CA TYR A 182 -18.87 13.82 -0.57
C TYR A 182 -19.45 13.66 0.84
N VAL A 183 -19.65 14.77 1.55
CA VAL A 183 -20.22 14.77 2.89
C VAL A 183 -21.65 14.23 2.87
N SER A 184 -22.46 14.61 1.87
CA SER A 184 -23.82 14.08 1.70
C SER A 184 -23.82 12.56 1.51
N LYS A 185 -22.97 12.02 0.63
CA LYS A 185 -22.89 10.57 0.38
C LYS A 185 -22.38 9.78 1.58
N MET A 186 -21.46 10.35 2.34
CA MET A 186 -21.01 9.74 3.59
C MET A 186 -22.08 9.78 4.68
N SER A 187 -22.85 10.87 4.75
CA SER A 187 -23.95 11.00 5.72
C SER A 187 -25.10 10.04 5.41
N GLU A 188 -25.42 9.84 4.12
CA GLU A 188 -26.37 8.81 3.65
C GLU A 188 -25.96 7.41 4.14
N LEU A 189 -24.68 7.05 3.98
CA LEU A 189 -24.14 5.76 4.45
C LEU A 189 -24.18 5.62 5.98
N LEU A 190 -23.82 6.69 6.69
CA LEU A 190 -23.80 6.73 8.16
C LEU A 190 -25.18 6.86 8.79
N GLY A 191 -26.21 7.12 7.98
CA GLY A 191 -27.62 7.16 8.38
C GLY A 191 -28.23 5.78 8.64
N ASP A 192 -27.54 4.68 8.32
CA ASP A 192 -27.99 3.32 8.66
C ASP A 192 -27.97 3.10 10.18
N SER A 193 -29.12 3.31 10.82
CA SER A 193 -29.32 3.15 12.26
C SER A 193 -29.18 1.72 12.75
N PHE A 194 -29.20 0.72 11.85
CA PHE A 194 -28.95 -0.68 12.24
C PHE A 194 -27.46 -0.98 12.42
N THR A 195 -26.58 -0.18 11.83
CA THR A 195 -25.12 -0.41 11.85
C THR A 195 -24.38 0.67 12.64
N TYR A 196 -24.83 1.93 12.57
CA TYR A 196 -24.17 3.08 13.16
C TYR A 196 -25.05 3.84 14.13
N ARG A 197 -24.43 4.42 15.16
CA ARG A 197 -25.08 5.29 16.13
C ARG A 197 -24.23 6.51 16.40
N ILE A 198 -24.84 7.69 16.42
CA ILE A 198 -24.16 8.94 16.81
C ILE A 198 -23.88 8.92 18.32
N ILE A 199 -22.69 9.35 18.72
CA ILE A 199 -22.30 9.47 20.12
C ILE A 199 -21.89 10.91 20.45
N ARG A 200 -22.20 11.37 21.67
CA ARG A 200 -21.93 12.75 22.10
C ARG A 200 -20.49 12.94 22.58
N SER A 201 -19.97 11.99 23.35
CA SER A 201 -18.62 12.02 23.92
C SER A 201 -17.62 11.18 23.12
N ASP A 202 -16.33 11.53 23.23
CA ASP A 202 -15.24 10.72 22.68
C ASP A 202 -14.92 9.56 23.65
N PRO A 203 -15.12 8.28 23.26
CA PRO A 203 -14.93 7.14 24.16
C PRO A 203 -13.46 6.69 24.25
N THR A 204 -12.53 7.38 23.58
CA THR A 204 -11.14 6.93 23.42
C THR A 204 -10.43 6.70 24.76
N LEU A 205 -10.59 7.60 25.73
CA LEU A 205 -9.96 7.45 27.05
C LEU A 205 -10.53 6.27 27.83
N ASP A 206 -11.83 6.03 27.74
CA ASP A 206 -12.48 4.91 28.43
C ASP A 206 -12.08 3.57 27.80
N ILE A 207 -12.00 3.51 26.47
CA ILE A 207 -11.47 2.35 25.75
C ILE A 207 -10.01 2.12 26.14
N GLN A 208 -9.18 3.17 26.22
CA GLN A 208 -7.79 3.06 26.65
C GLN A 208 -7.67 2.50 28.07
N LYS A 209 -8.49 2.99 29.02
CA LYS A 209 -8.53 2.47 30.39
C LYS A 209 -8.91 0.99 30.41
N LYS A 210 -9.94 0.58 29.64
CA LYS A 210 -10.37 -0.82 29.53
C LYS A 210 -9.26 -1.72 28.97
N VAL A 211 -8.60 -1.31 27.88
CA VAL A 211 -7.47 -2.03 27.29
C VAL A 211 -6.34 -2.19 28.29
N ASN A 212 -5.92 -1.09 28.93
CA ASN A 212 -4.81 -1.13 29.86
C ASN A 212 -5.14 -1.95 31.13
N LYS A 213 -6.39 -1.91 31.63
CA LYS A 213 -6.86 -2.76 32.73
C LYS A 213 -6.78 -4.25 32.37
N LEU A 214 -7.20 -4.62 31.16
CA LEU A 214 -7.08 -5.99 30.65
C LEU A 214 -5.61 -6.43 30.58
N LEU A 215 -4.72 -5.58 30.07
CA LEU A 215 -3.29 -5.88 30.00
C LEU A 215 -2.64 -6.03 31.38
N VAL A 216 -3.06 -5.22 32.37
CA VAL A 216 -2.61 -5.40 33.76
C VAL A 216 -3.05 -6.76 34.31
N LYS A 217 -4.30 -7.17 34.07
CA LYS A 217 -4.76 -8.51 34.46
C LYS A 217 -3.91 -9.61 33.80
N TRP A 218 -3.65 -9.51 32.50
CA TRP A 218 -2.84 -10.50 31.78
C TRP A 218 -1.42 -10.60 32.31
N TYR A 219 -0.82 -9.46 32.63
CA TYR A 219 0.52 -9.41 33.19
C TYR A 219 0.57 -10.00 34.60
N LYS A 220 -0.35 -9.62 35.50
CA LYS A 220 -0.41 -10.16 36.88
C LYS A 220 -0.60 -11.67 36.92
N ASN A 221 -1.28 -12.25 35.94
CA ASN A 221 -1.48 -13.69 35.80
C ASN A 221 -0.40 -14.38 34.96
N ASN A 222 0.72 -13.71 34.64
CA ASN A 222 1.84 -14.25 33.86
C ASN A 222 1.47 -14.75 32.45
N PHE A 223 0.38 -14.26 31.86
CA PHE A 223 -0.01 -14.61 30.49
C PHE A 223 0.82 -13.88 29.44
N ILE A 224 1.31 -12.68 29.79
CA ILE A 224 2.20 -11.88 28.95
C ILE A 224 3.40 -11.40 29.78
N ASN A 225 4.55 -11.23 29.13
CA ASN A 225 5.73 -10.67 29.79
C ASN A 225 5.75 -9.12 29.75
N ASP A 226 6.75 -8.50 30.40
CA ASP A 226 6.85 -7.05 30.45
C ASP A 226 7.05 -6.40 29.08
N ALA A 227 7.86 -7.01 28.21
CA ALA A 227 8.08 -6.51 26.85
C ALA A 227 6.78 -6.52 26.02
N GLU A 228 5.98 -7.59 26.15
CA GLU A 228 4.66 -7.70 25.52
C GLU A 228 3.68 -6.67 26.08
N LYS A 229 3.59 -6.54 27.41
CA LYS A 229 2.77 -5.51 28.06
C LYS A 229 3.16 -4.13 27.55
N SER A 230 4.44 -3.77 27.55
CA SER A 230 4.96 -2.48 27.10
C SER A 230 4.68 -2.20 25.62
N ARG A 231 4.72 -3.24 24.78
CA ARG A 231 4.37 -3.17 23.35
C ARG A 231 2.87 -2.95 23.14
N LEU A 232 2.03 -3.69 23.86
CA LEU A 232 0.57 -3.62 23.75
C LEU A 232 -0.02 -2.38 24.43
N TRP A 233 0.67 -1.83 25.42
CA TRP A 233 0.22 -0.71 26.21
C TRP A 233 -0.16 0.48 25.34
N SER A 234 -1.41 0.94 25.50
CA SER A 234 -1.91 2.10 24.79
C SER A 234 -1.56 3.37 25.56
N ARG A 235 -0.86 4.28 24.87
CA ARG A 235 -0.49 5.61 25.35
C ARG A 235 -1.08 6.63 24.39
N ASN A 236 -1.94 7.51 24.88
CA ASN A 236 -2.50 8.65 24.18
C ASN A 236 -3.11 8.26 22.82
N GLY A 237 -4.01 7.27 22.84
CA GLY A 237 -4.78 6.93 21.65
C GLY A 237 -5.66 8.10 21.21
N HIS A 238 -6.01 8.13 19.93
CA HIS A 238 -7.02 9.04 19.39
C HIS A 238 -8.20 8.24 18.82
N ILE A 239 -9.34 8.90 18.65
CA ILE A 239 -10.50 8.31 17.98
C ILE A 239 -10.14 7.91 16.54
N ALA A 240 -10.75 6.83 16.04
CA ALA A 240 -10.52 6.40 14.67
C ALA A 240 -11.10 7.43 13.68
N LEU A 241 -10.53 7.53 12.48
CA LEU A 241 -11.02 8.44 11.45
C LEU A 241 -11.56 7.67 10.26
N SER A 242 -12.77 8.00 9.82
CA SER A 242 -13.40 7.35 8.68
C SER A 242 -13.28 8.15 7.38
N TYR A 243 -13.42 7.46 6.25
CA TYR A 243 -13.48 8.05 4.93
C TYR A 243 -14.12 7.08 3.92
N GLY A 244 -14.75 7.63 2.89
CA GLY A 244 -15.33 6.86 1.79
C GLY A 244 -14.51 6.83 0.50
N GLN A 245 -14.64 5.75 -0.26
CA GLN A 245 -14.16 5.62 -1.65
C GLN A 245 -15.35 5.46 -2.62
N PRO A 246 -15.44 6.23 -3.70
CA PRO A 246 -16.58 6.16 -4.62
C PRO A 246 -16.58 4.86 -5.44
N LYS A 247 -17.73 4.19 -5.51
CA LYS A 247 -17.98 3.03 -6.37
C LYS A 247 -18.57 3.49 -7.71
N ILE A 248 -17.75 4.15 -8.52
CA ILE A 248 -18.10 4.74 -9.84
C ILE A 248 -18.73 3.77 -10.85
N HIS A 249 -18.61 2.46 -10.62
CA HIS A 249 -19.17 1.41 -11.47
C HIS A 249 -20.59 0.99 -11.08
N LYS A 250 -21.18 1.61 -10.05
CA LYS A 250 -22.53 1.33 -9.57
C LYS A 250 -23.42 2.56 -9.77
N LYS A 251 -24.70 2.32 -10.06
CA LYS A 251 -25.73 3.38 -10.13
C LYS A 251 -25.71 4.22 -8.84
N ASN A 252 -25.90 5.54 -8.96
CA ASN A 252 -25.87 6.52 -7.87
C ASN A 252 -24.54 6.68 -7.12
N ILE A 253 -23.46 6.01 -7.57
CA ILE A 253 -22.09 6.13 -7.05
C ILE A 253 -22.05 6.00 -5.50
N PRO A 254 -22.49 4.87 -4.94
CA PRO A 254 -22.39 4.63 -3.50
C PRO A 254 -20.92 4.61 -3.05
N PHE A 255 -20.67 4.90 -1.78
CA PHE A 255 -19.33 4.94 -1.22
C PHE A 255 -18.99 3.65 -0.46
N ARG A 256 -17.72 3.25 -0.46
CA ARG A 256 -17.17 2.26 0.47
C ARG A 256 -16.51 2.97 1.63
N MET A 257 -17.11 2.89 2.81
CA MET A 257 -16.51 3.45 4.02
C MET A 257 -15.36 2.58 4.53
N ILE A 258 -14.30 3.24 4.99
CA ILE A 258 -13.14 2.63 5.65
C ILE A 258 -12.87 3.43 6.93
N VAL A 259 -12.63 2.73 8.04
CA VAL A 259 -12.24 3.32 9.32
C VAL A 259 -10.77 3.07 9.58
N SER A 260 -10.00 4.14 9.78
CA SER A 260 -8.57 4.06 10.09
C SER A 260 -8.35 3.87 11.59
N PHE A 261 -8.13 2.63 12.02
CA PHE A 261 -7.84 2.29 13.41
C PHE A 261 -6.37 2.54 13.82
N ILE A 262 -5.49 2.96 12.91
CA ILE A 262 -4.10 3.27 13.24
C ILE A 262 -4.08 4.36 14.31
N GLY A 263 -3.39 4.10 15.43
CA GLY A 263 -3.27 5.04 16.55
C GLY A 263 -4.41 4.95 17.59
N THR A 264 -5.43 4.13 17.35
CA THR A 264 -6.50 3.89 18.34
C THR A 264 -6.03 2.99 19.49
N PRO A 265 -6.70 3.03 20.66
CA PRO A 265 -6.27 2.22 21.80
C PRO A 265 -6.31 0.70 21.59
N THR A 266 -7.21 0.20 20.74
CA THR A 266 -7.35 -1.24 20.47
C THR A 266 -6.46 -1.75 19.35
N TYR A 267 -5.83 -0.88 18.56
CA TYR A 267 -5.09 -1.28 17.35
C TYR A 267 -4.00 -2.33 17.61
N ARG A 268 -3.21 -2.16 18.68
CA ARG A 268 -2.11 -3.09 19.01
C ARG A 268 -2.63 -4.39 19.61
N LEU A 269 -3.67 -4.31 20.45
CA LEU A 269 -4.37 -5.47 21.00
C LEU A 269 -4.98 -6.32 19.87
N ALA A 270 -5.70 -5.68 18.95
CA ALA A 270 -6.30 -6.31 17.78
C ALA A 270 -5.26 -7.05 16.92
N LYS A 271 -4.09 -6.43 16.67
CA LYS A 271 -2.99 -7.10 15.95
C LYS A 271 -2.42 -8.30 16.70
N TYR A 272 -2.33 -8.21 18.03
CA TYR A 272 -1.81 -9.30 18.84
C TYR A 272 -2.74 -10.52 18.81
N ILE A 273 -4.03 -10.30 19.01
CA ILE A 273 -5.08 -11.33 18.90
C ILE A 273 -5.11 -11.89 17.48
N GLN A 274 -5.07 -11.03 16.47
CA GLN A 274 -5.06 -11.43 15.06
C GLN A 274 -3.90 -12.40 14.77
N ARG A 275 -2.70 -12.12 15.26
CA ARG A 275 -1.53 -13.00 15.08
C ARG A 275 -1.79 -14.39 15.66
N ILE A 276 -2.27 -14.46 16.90
CA ILE A 276 -2.59 -15.73 17.58
C ILE A 276 -3.63 -16.53 16.78
N LEU A 277 -4.74 -15.89 16.39
CA LEU A 277 -5.79 -16.52 15.58
C LEU A 277 -5.25 -17.00 14.22
N THR A 278 -4.39 -16.20 13.58
CA THR A 278 -3.79 -16.54 12.28
C THR A 278 -2.90 -17.77 12.39
N ASP A 279 -2.07 -17.87 13.43
CA ASP A 279 -1.16 -19.00 13.61
C ASP A 279 -1.94 -20.29 13.92
N CYS A 280 -3.02 -20.18 14.72
CA CYS A 280 -3.96 -21.27 14.95
C CYS A 280 -4.63 -21.76 13.65
N ILE A 281 -5.19 -20.85 12.83
CA ILE A 281 -5.86 -21.23 11.57
C ILE A 281 -4.87 -21.85 10.58
N LYS A 282 -3.61 -21.42 10.57
CA LYS A 282 -2.58 -22.06 9.73
C LYS A 282 -2.30 -23.51 10.12
N GLU A 283 -2.32 -23.85 11.42
CA GLU A 283 -2.19 -25.26 11.86
C GLU A 283 -3.43 -26.07 11.49
N GLU A 284 -4.63 -25.52 11.71
CA GLU A 284 -5.89 -26.15 11.32
C GLU A 284 -5.87 -26.52 9.83
N ILE A 285 -5.53 -25.55 8.96
CA ILE A 285 -5.43 -25.77 7.50
C ILE A 285 -4.34 -26.81 7.12
N LYS A 286 -3.26 -26.95 7.91
CA LYS A 286 -2.24 -27.99 7.68
C LYS A 286 -2.72 -29.37 8.08
N SER A 287 -3.51 -29.47 9.15
CA SER A 287 -4.06 -30.73 9.65
C SER A 287 -5.19 -31.29 8.77
N PHE A 288 -5.90 -30.43 8.03
CA PHE A 288 -6.89 -30.86 7.04
C PHE A 288 -6.20 -31.26 5.71
N THR A 289 -5.80 -32.53 5.63
CA THR A 289 -5.47 -33.23 4.39
C THR A 289 -6.77 -33.58 3.64
N SER A 290 -7.25 -32.69 2.77
CA SER A 290 -7.87 -33.06 1.47
C SER A 290 -8.54 -31.91 0.72
N ASN A 291 -9.02 -30.84 1.36
CA ASN A 291 -9.62 -29.71 0.62
C ASN A 291 -9.34 -28.38 1.32
N LYS A 292 -8.24 -27.71 0.90
CA LYS A 292 -8.03 -26.29 1.24
C LYS A 292 -9.14 -25.48 0.56
N VAL A 293 -10.19 -25.21 1.33
CA VAL A 293 -11.31 -24.36 0.94
C VAL A 293 -10.79 -23.00 0.50
N SER A 294 -9.87 -22.38 1.26
CA SER A 294 -9.30 -21.10 0.87
C SER A 294 -8.08 -21.24 -0.07
N ILE A 295 -8.00 -20.33 -1.05
CA ILE A 295 -6.85 -20.17 -1.94
C ILE A 295 -6.14 -18.85 -1.69
N THR A 296 -4.83 -18.83 -1.96
CA THR A 296 -3.97 -17.67 -1.67
C THR A 296 -3.79 -16.75 -2.87
N ASN A 297 -3.86 -17.28 -4.10
CA ASN A 297 -3.69 -16.51 -5.32
C ASN A 297 -4.23 -17.27 -6.55
N SER A 298 -4.41 -16.51 -7.65
CA SER A 298 -4.89 -17.03 -8.94
C SER A 298 -3.98 -18.10 -9.56
N LEU A 299 -2.66 -18.05 -9.32
CA LEU A 299 -1.76 -19.08 -9.83
C LEU A 299 -2.02 -20.45 -9.18
N SER A 300 -2.29 -20.45 -7.87
CA SER A 300 -2.63 -21.66 -7.12
C SER A 300 -3.99 -22.23 -7.57
N LEU A 301 -4.93 -21.35 -7.91
CA LEU A 301 -6.21 -21.73 -8.50
C LEU A 301 -6.03 -22.47 -9.83
N VAL A 302 -5.31 -21.86 -10.77
CA VAL A 302 -5.04 -22.45 -12.10
C VAL A 302 -4.37 -23.82 -11.95
N LYS A 303 -3.38 -23.94 -11.05
CA LYS A 303 -2.72 -25.23 -10.78
C LYS A 303 -3.67 -26.31 -10.26
N LYS A 304 -4.62 -25.95 -9.38
CA LYS A 304 -5.61 -26.90 -8.83
C LYS A 304 -6.64 -27.34 -9.88
N ILE A 305 -7.07 -26.41 -10.74
CA ILE A 305 -8.17 -26.67 -11.70
C ILE A 305 -7.66 -27.33 -12.98
N ARG A 306 -6.41 -27.09 -13.39
CA ARG A 306 -5.87 -27.57 -14.67
C ARG A 306 -5.95 -29.10 -14.85
N SER A 307 -5.91 -29.88 -13.76
CA SER A 307 -6.03 -31.33 -13.79
C SER A 307 -7.47 -31.85 -13.68
N LEU A 308 -8.45 -30.98 -13.49
CA LEU A 308 -9.85 -31.36 -13.30
C LEU A 308 -10.53 -31.56 -14.65
N HIS A 309 -11.42 -32.56 -14.69
CA HIS A 309 -12.26 -32.87 -15.84
C HIS A 309 -13.71 -32.62 -15.46
N LEU A 310 -14.20 -31.42 -15.71
CA LEU A 310 -15.52 -30.97 -15.30
C LEU A 310 -16.62 -31.73 -16.08
N PRO A 311 -17.49 -32.49 -15.39
CA PRO A 311 -18.58 -33.19 -16.06
C PRO A 311 -19.60 -32.25 -16.71
N GLU A 312 -20.36 -32.76 -17.67
CA GLU A 312 -21.31 -31.98 -18.48
C GLU A 312 -22.58 -31.60 -17.72
N ASP A 313 -22.97 -32.40 -16.74
CA ASP A 313 -24.09 -32.18 -15.81
C ASP A 313 -23.75 -31.17 -14.71
N PHE A 314 -22.48 -30.78 -14.57
CA PHE A 314 -22.03 -29.76 -13.62
C PHE A 314 -21.95 -28.39 -14.29
N ALA A 315 -22.11 -27.33 -13.51
CA ALA A 315 -21.94 -25.93 -13.88
C ALA A 315 -20.90 -25.25 -13.00
N MET A 316 -20.17 -24.29 -13.58
CA MET A 316 -19.35 -23.38 -12.79
C MET A 316 -20.19 -22.24 -12.24
N ILE A 317 -20.08 -21.98 -10.95
CA ILE A 317 -20.77 -20.88 -10.26
C ILE A 317 -19.80 -20.08 -9.41
N SER A 318 -20.09 -18.78 -9.28
CA SER A 318 -19.40 -17.87 -8.38
C SER A 318 -20.42 -17.34 -7.36
N MET A 319 -20.03 -17.27 -6.09
CA MET A 319 -20.85 -16.65 -5.05
C MET A 319 -20.07 -15.54 -4.35
N ASP A 320 -20.74 -14.42 -4.05
CA ASP A 320 -20.16 -13.28 -3.35
C ASP A 320 -20.97 -12.97 -2.08
N VAL A 321 -20.29 -12.61 -0.99
CA VAL A 321 -20.95 -12.30 0.28
C VAL A 321 -21.41 -10.84 0.29
N ILE A 322 -22.70 -10.63 0.52
CA ILE A 322 -23.27 -9.29 0.62
C ILE A 322 -22.73 -8.56 1.84
N SER A 323 -21.86 -7.57 1.61
CA SER A 323 -21.31 -6.68 2.63
C SER A 323 -20.73 -7.41 3.85
N LEU A 324 -19.91 -8.43 3.60
CA LEU A 324 -19.35 -9.36 4.60
C LEU A 324 -19.08 -8.71 5.97
N PHE A 325 -18.18 -7.74 6.03
CA PHE A 325 -17.71 -7.20 7.32
C PHE A 325 -18.82 -6.58 8.17
N THR A 326 -19.69 -5.76 7.60
CA THR A 326 -20.78 -5.11 8.34
C THR A 326 -21.86 -6.09 8.76
N ASN A 327 -21.87 -7.31 8.21
CA ASN A 327 -22.86 -8.34 8.49
C ASN A 327 -22.39 -9.46 9.42
N ILE A 328 -21.12 -9.49 9.83
CA ILE A 328 -20.58 -10.51 10.75
C ILE A 328 -21.15 -10.32 12.17
N PRO A 329 -21.93 -11.28 12.70
CA PRO A 329 -22.42 -11.23 14.07
C PRO A 329 -21.33 -11.60 15.08
N LEU A 330 -21.22 -10.82 16.16
CA LEU A 330 -20.27 -11.10 17.25
C LEU A 330 -20.49 -12.48 17.89
N ALA A 331 -21.74 -12.93 17.98
CA ALA A 331 -22.08 -14.24 18.53
C ALA A 331 -21.41 -15.39 17.76
N LEU A 332 -21.40 -15.32 16.41
CA LEU A 332 -20.74 -16.32 15.57
C LEU A 332 -19.22 -16.30 15.72
N VAL A 333 -18.64 -15.11 15.91
CA VAL A 333 -17.20 -14.98 16.19
C VAL A 333 -16.85 -15.66 17.52
N ILE A 334 -17.66 -15.43 18.56
CA ILE A 334 -17.43 -16.05 19.87
C ILE A 334 -17.58 -17.57 19.78
N SER A 335 -18.62 -18.09 19.11
CA SER A 335 -18.78 -19.54 18.95
C SER A 335 -17.62 -20.17 18.17
N GLY A 336 -17.15 -19.52 17.10
CA GLY A 336 -16.04 -20.00 16.29
C GLY A 336 -14.69 -19.99 17.02
N ILE A 337 -14.49 -19.06 17.96
CA ILE A 337 -13.32 -19.06 18.87
C ILE A 337 -13.46 -20.18 19.90
N LYS A 338 -14.66 -20.38 20.47
CA LYS A 338 -14.90 -21.42 21.46
C LYS A 338 -14.67 -22.83 20.90
N SER A 339 -15.16 -23.10 19.69
CA SER A 339 -14.98 -24.40 19.03
C SER A 339 -13.51 -24.73 18.78
N ARG A 340 -12.68 -23.72 18.49
CA ARG A 340 -11.24 -23.85 18.21
C ARG A 340 -10.35 -23.73 19.45
N TRP A 341 -10.91 -23.61 20.65
CA TRP A 341 -10.11 -23.28 21.84
C TRP A 341 -9.03 -24.30 22.17
N LYS A 342 -9.31 -25.60 21.95
CA LYS A 342 -8.34 -26.69 22.16
C LYS A 342 -7.05 -26.50 21.36
N LEU A 343 -7.15 -25.88 20.18
CA LEU A 343 -6.01 -25.54 19.33
C LEU A 343 -5.41 -24.19 19.72
N LEU A 344 -6.24 -23.18 19.94
CA LEU A 344 -5.82 -21.83 20.29
C LEU A 344 -4.94 -21.77 21.55
N LYS A 345 -5.23 -22.60 22.56
CA LYS A 345 -4.44 -22.66 23.80
C LYS A 345 -2.97 -23.05 23.59
N LYS A 346 -2.60 -23.61 22.43
CA LYS A 346 -1.19 -23.88 22.08
C LYS A 346 -0.41 -22.60 21.73
N TYR A 347 -1.12 -21.57 21.27
CA TYR A 347 -0.56 -20.31 20.76
C TYR A 347 -0.63 -19.15 21.74
N THR A 348 -1.30 -19.34 22.88
CA THR A 348 -1.43 -18.32 23.90
C THR A 348 -1.54 -18.93 25.29
N LYS A 349 -0.97 -18.25 26.27
CA LYS A 349 -1.15 -18.56 27.70
C LYS A 349 -2.45 -17.96 28.26
N ILE A 350 -3.08 -17.05 27.53
CA ILE A 350 -4.30 -16.36 27.96
C ILE A 350 -5.45 -17.37 27.97
N ASN A 351 -6.23 -17.40 29.05
CA ASN A 351 -7.38 -18.28 29.17
C ASN A 351 -8.53 -17.87 28.22
N GLN A 352 -9.51 -18.76 28.07
CA GLN A 352 -10.60 -18.61 27.09
C GLN A 352 -11.43 -17.35 27.31
N GLU A 353 -11.81 -17.12 28.55
CA GLU A 353 -12.72 -16.03 28.93
C GLU A 353 -12.06 -14.68 28.69
N LEU A 354 -10.81 -14.49 29.12
CA LEU A 354 -10.08 -13.24 28.93
C LEU A 354 -9.72 -12.98 27.46
N PHE A 355 -9.49 -14.04 26.69
CA PHE A 355 -9.26 -13.90 25.26
C PHE A 355 -10.54 -13.44 24.54
N ILE A 356 -11.69 -14.02 24.89
CA ILE A 356 -13.00 -13.60 24.39
C ILE A 356 -13.32 -12.17 24.83
N GLU A 357 -13.05 -11.80 26.09
CA GLU A 357 -13.21 -10.43 26.60
C GLU A 357 -12.41 -9.44 25.73
N ALA A 358 -11.19 -9.79 25.34
CA ALA A 358 -10.34 -8.95 24.50
C ALA A 358 -10.90 -8.79 23.08
N VAL A 359 -11.45 -9.86 22.51
CA VAL A 359 -12.11 -9.84 21.19
C VAL A 359 -13.36 -8.96 21.23
N ILE A 360 -14.20 -9.14 22.25
CA ILE A 360 -15.40 -8.31 22.47
C ILE A 360 -15.02 -6.83 22.63
N LEU A 361 -13.98 -6.54 23.41
CA LEU A 361 -13.48 -5.18 23.57
C LEU A 361 -13.02 -4.58 22.24
N CYS A 362 -12.31 -5.34 21.41
CA CYS A 362 -11.91 -4.87 20.08
C CYS A 362 -13.10 -4.63 19.15
N PHE A 363 -14.13 -5.48 19.21
CA PHE A 363 -15.34 -5.38 18.40
C PHE A 363 -16.19 -4.15 18.80
N ASN A 364 -16.40 -3.98 20.10
CA ASN A 364 -17.20 -2.90 20.67
C ASN A 364 -16.48 -1.55 20.68
N ALA A 365 -15.16 -1.50 20.56
CA ALA A 365 -14.38 -0.26 20.50
C ALA A 365 -14.42 0.45 19.12
N SER A 366 -15.37 0.08 18.26
CA SER A 366 -15.50 0.60 16.89
C SER A 366 -16.11 2.00 16.83
N ALA A 367 -15.52 2.96 17.56
CA ALA A 367 -15.88 4.37 17.52
C ALA A 367 -14.96 5.14 16.57
N PHE A 368 -15.55 6.05 15.79
CA PHE A 368 -14.84 6.84 14.79
C PHE A 368 -15.47 8.22 14.58
N GLN A 369 -14.72 9.11 13.95
CA GLN A 369 -15.17 10.46 13.60
C GLN A 369 -15.27 10.64 12.08
N PHE A 370 -16.27 11.42 11.65
CA PHE A 370 -16.41 11.93 10.30
C PHE A 370 -17.01 13.33 10.32
N ASN A 371 -16.36 14.30 9.66
CA ASN A 371 -16.84 15.68 9.54
C ASN A 371 -17.19 16.30 10.91
N GLY A 372 -16.38 16.02 11.93
CA GLY A 372 -16.59 16.49 13.31
C GLY A 372 -17.67 15.73 14.11
N ILE A 373 -18.47 14.88 13.47
CA ILE A 373 -19.49 14.06 14.14
C ILE A 373 -18.87 12.71 14.53
N LYS A 374 -19.17 12.25 15.75
CA LYS A 374 -18.67 10.98 16.29
C LYS A 374 -19.73 9.89 16.16
N TYR A 375 -19.29 8.72 15.72
CA TYR A 375 -20.11 7.55 15.47
C TYR A 375 -19.55 6.34 16.19
N GLN A 376 -20.44 5.40 16.52
CA GLN A 376 -20.13 4.07 17.01
C GLN A 376 -20.73 3.08 16.03
N GLN A 377 -19.91 2.16 15.51
CA GLN A 377 -20.43 0.98 14.83
C GLN A 377 -20.95 0.00 15.90
N VAL A 378 -22.26 -0.26 15.89
CA VAL A 378 -22.95 -1.10 16.87
C VAL A 378 -23.11 -2.54 16.41
N PHE A 379 -22.97 -2.80 15.10
CA PHE A 379 -23.08 -4.13 14.52
C PHE A 379 -22.01 -4.37 13.45
N GLY A 380 -21.60 -5.63 13.29
CA GLY A 380 -20.63 -6.03 12.28
C GLY A 380 -19.18 -5.74 12.68
N ALA A 381 -18.26 -6.37 11.97
CA ALA A 381 -16.85 -6.09 12.08
C ALA A 381 -16.51 -4.77 11.37
N ALA A 382 -15.76 -3.89 12.02
CA ALA A 382 -15.38 -2.62 11.42
C ALA A 382 -14.35 -2.79 10.29
N MET A 383 -14.64 -2.23 9.11
CA MET A 383 -13.70 -2.25 7.99
C MET A 383 -12.48 -1.38 8.30
N GLY A 384 -11.30 -2.01 8.40
CA GLY A 384 -10.03 -1.36 8.72
C GLY A 384 -9.46 -1.70 10.10
N SER A 385 -10.22 -2.42 10.93
CA SER A 385 -9.66 -3.05 12.14
C SER A 385 -8.75 -4.23 11.74
N PRO A 386 -7.55 -4.39 12.35
CA PRO A 386 -6.67 -5.52 12.09
C PRO A 386 -7.30 -6.89 12.39
N LEU A 387 -8.26 -6.93 13.31
CA LEU A 387 -8.91 -8.16 13.74
C LEU A 387 -9.99 -8.63 12.74
N SER A 388 -10.62 -7.70 12.00
CA SER A 388 -11.77 -8.01 11.15
C SER A 388 -11.53 -9.09 10.09
N PRO A 389 -10.38 -9.14 9.37
CA PRO A 389 -10.16 -10.16 8.36
C PRO A 389 -10.12 -11.59 8.91
N ILE A 390 -9.47 -11.79 10.06
CA ILE A 390 -9.30 -13.14 10.61
C ILE A 390 -10.59 -13.66 11.27
N ILE A 391 -11.40 -12.79 11.86
CA ILE A 391 -12.71 -13.20 12.41
C ILE A 391 -13.71 -13.48 11.28
N ALA A 392 -13.62 -12.77 10.16
CA ALA A 392 -14.41 -13.08 8.97
C ALA A 392 -14.06 -14.47 8.42
N GLU A 393 -12.77 -14.81 8.37
CA GLU A 393 -12.30 -16.13 7.96
C GLU A 393 -12.86 -17.24 8.86
N ILE A 394 -12.83 -17.07 10.19
CA ILE A 394 -13.38 -18.05 11.15
C ILE A 394 -14.87 -18.29 10.89
N VAL A 395 -15.65 -17.22 10.77
CA VAL A 395 -17.11 -17.32 10.57
C VAL A 395 -17.44 -17.96 9.23
N LEU A 396 -16.70 -17.62 8.17
CA LEU A 396 -16.90 -18.25 6.86
C LEU A 396 -16.50 -19.73 6.86
N GLN A 397 -15.42 -20.12 7.54
CA GLN A 397 -15.08 -21.54 7.68
C GLN A 397 -16.16 -22.34 8.40
N ASP A 398 -16.74 -21.80 9.46
CA ASP A 398 -17.83 -22.46 10.19
C ASP A 398 -19.10 -22.57 9.34
N LEU A 399 -19.42 -21.52 8.58
CA LEU A 399 -20.51 -21.51 7.61
C LEU A 399 -20.28 -22.57 6.52
N GLU A 400 -19.09 -22.61 5.94
CA GLU A 400 -18.71 -23.56 4.88
C GLU A 400 -18.80 -25.00 5.38
N ASN A 401 -18.26 -25.30 6.56
CA ASN A 401 -18.34 -26.62 7.17
C ASN A 401 -19.78 -27.05 7.45
N PHE A 402 -20.63 -26.11 7.89
CA PHE A 402 -22.05 -26.38 8.10
C PHE A 402 -22.75 -26.69 6.78
N CYS A 403 -22.59 -25.82 5.78
CA CYS A 403 -23.26 -25.96 4.48
C CYS A 403 -22.80 -27.24 3.78
N MET A 404 -21.51 -27.52 3.72
CA MET A 404 -20.97 -28.71 3.05
C MET A 404 -21.46 -30.02 3.66
N LYS A 405 -21.77 -30.05 4.96
CA LYS A 405 -22.38 -31.22 5.62
C LYS A 405 -23.88 -31.34 5.38
N LYS A 406 -24.56 -30.23 5.10
CA LYS A 406 -26.01 -30.15 4.91
C LYS A 406 -26.43 -30.44 3.46
N LEU A 407 -25.54 -30.23 2.50
CA LEU A 407 -25.81 -30.55 1.10
C LEU A 407 -25.93 -32.07 0.92
N ASP A 408 -26.96 -32.48 0.19
CA ASP A 408 -27.30 -33.86 -0.15
C ASP A 408 -26.72 -34.30 -1.51
N PHE A 409 -25.92 -33.45 -2.15
CA PHE A 409 -25.29 -33.70 -3.45
C PHE A 409 -23.80 -33.35 -3.43
N PRO A 410 -22.99 -33.98 -4.31
CA PRO A 410 -21.56 -33.71 -4.36
C PRO A 410 -21.25 -32.32 -4.95
N VAL A 411 -20.34 -31.60 -4.30
CA VAL A 411 -19.69 -30.41 -4.86
C VAL A 411 -18.36 -30.84 -5.47
N TYR A 412 -18.27 -30.81 -6.80
CA TYR A 412 -17.12 -31.36 -7.54
C TYR A 412 -15.83 -30.58 -7.28
N PHE A 413 -15.94 -29.26 -7.14
CA PHE A 413 -14.85 -28.39 -6.76
C PHE A 413 -15.39 -27.24 -5.93
N TYR A 414 -14.66 -26.84 -4.89
CA TYR A 414 -15.01 -25.68 -4.08
C TYR A 414 -13.76 -24.93 -3.67
N THR A 415 -13.76 -23.62 -3.82
CA THR A 415 -12.74 -22.77 -3.24
C THR A 415 -13.23 -21.36 -2.95
N ARG A 416 -12.56 -20.66 -2.04
CA ARG A 416 -12.84 -19.28 -1.64
C ARG A 416 -11.58 -18.43 -1.61
N TYR A 417 -11.72 -17.18 -2.02
CA TYR A 417 -10.73 -16.13 -1.82
C TYR A 417 -11.38 -14.98 -1.05
N VAL A 418 -11.12 -14.90 0.25
CA VAL A 418 -11.77 -13.95 1.16
C VAL A 418 -13.30 -14.10 1.12
N ASP A 419 -14.02 -13.24 0.39
CA ASP A 419 -15.47 -13.22 0.18
C ASP A 419 -15.91 -13.93 -1.10
N ASP A 420 -15.06 -13.97 -2.14
CA ASP A 420 -15.39 -14.55 -3.43
C ASP A 420 -15.27 -16.09 -3.38
N VAL A 421 -16.34 -16.81 -3.70
CA VAL A 421 -16.41 -18.28 -3.77
C VAL A 421 -16.54 -18.74 -5.21
N LEU A 422 -15.82 -19.80 -5.58
CA LEU A 422 -15.96 -20.53 -6.83
C LEU A 422 -16.32 -21.97 -6.52
N ALA A 423 -17.38 -22.49 -7.14
CA ALA A 423 -17.80 -23.87 -6.97
C ALA A 423 -18.25 -24.50 -8.28
N PHE A 424 -18.03 -25.80 -8.42
CA PHE A 424 -18.54 -26.62 -9.52
C PHE A 424 -19.60 -27.55 -8.96
N VAL A 425 -20.85 -27.37 -9.36
CA VAL A 425 -22.03 -28.03 -8.78
C VAL A 425 -22.95 -28.59 -9.87
N PRO A 426 -23.81 -29.59 -9.58
CA PRO A 426 -24.81 -30.06 -10.53
C PRO A 426 -25.74 -28.94 -11.00
N LYS A 427 -26.03 -28.90 -12.31
CA LYS A 427 -26.83 -27.84 -12.95
C LYS A 427 -28.21 -27.66 -12.33
N ASP A 428 -28.83 -28.76 -11.89
CA ASP A 428 -30.14 -28.81 -11.26
C ASP A 428 -30.13 -28.48 -9.75
N ARG A 429 -28.95 -28.34 -9.13
CA ARG A 429 -28.78 -28.05 -7.70
C ARG A 429 -28.16 -26.69 -7.39
N ILE A 430 -27.98 -25.84 -8.41
CA ILE A 430 -27.41 -24.49 -8.25
C ILE A 430 -28.20 -23.63 -7.24
N GLN A 431 -29.54 -23.68 -7.28
CA GLN A 431 -30.35 -22.90 -6.34
C GLN A 431 -30.33 -23.50 -4.93
N SER A 432 -30.18 -24.81 -4.82
CA SER A 432 -30.11 -25.53 -3.55
C SER A 432 -28.88 -25.13 -2.75
N ILE A 433 -27.70 -25.02 -3.39
CA ILE A 433 -26.48 -24.55 -2.69
C ILE A 433 -26.63 -23.10 -2.22
N LEU A 434 -27.16 -22.20 -3.05
CA LEU A 434 -27.39 -20.80 -2.67
C LEU A 434 -28.35 -20.70 -1.47
N SER A 435 -29.45 -21.46 -1.51
CA SER A 435 -30.45 -21.50 -0.45
C SER A 435 -29.86 -22.08 0.84
N CYS A 436 -29.01 -23.10 0.75
CA CYS A 436 -28.29 -23.66 1.89
C CYS A 436 -27.38 -22.62 2.55
N PHE A 437 -26.56 -21.90 1.77
CA PHE A 437 -25.69 -20.84 2.27
C PHE A 437 -26.48 -19.70 2.92
N ASN A 438 -27.56 -19.25 2.27
CA ASN A 438 -28.43 -18.19 2.80
C ASN A 438 -29.25 -18.62 4.03
N SER A 439 -29.40 -19.93 4.28
CA SER A 439 -30.07 -20.47 5.47
C SER A 439 -29.24 -20.39 6.75
N TYR A 440 -27.93 -20.19 6.65
CA TYR A 440 -27.03 -20.22 7.81
C TYR A 440 -27.30 -19.07 8.79
N HIS A 441 -27.49 -17.84 8.28
CA HIS A 441 -27.77 -16.68 9.12
C HIS A 441 -28.47 -15.55 8.35
N LYS A 442 -29.52 -14.94 8.92
CA LYS A 442 -30.35 -13.89 8.28
C LYS A 442 -29.57 -12.72 7.67
N ARG A 443 -28.43 -12.35 8.26
CA ARG A 443 -27.56 -11.26 7.78
C ARG A 443 -26.40 -11.70 6.88
N LEU A 444 -26.01 -12.97 6.91
CA LEU A 444 -24.93 -13.47 6.04
C LEU A 444 -25.58 -14.06 4.80
N GLN A 445 -25.69 -13.25 3.77
CA GLN A 445 -26.37 -13.58 2.53
C GLN A 445 -25.39 -13.53 1.36
N PHE A 446 -25.63 -14.36 0.36
CA PHE A 446 -24.79 -14.55 -0.81
C PHE A 446 -25.56 -14.19 -2.08
N THR A 447 -24.86 -13.62 -3.04
CA THR A 447 -25.31 -13.51 -4.44
C THR A 447 -24.66 -14.60 -5.27
N LEU A 448 -25.31 -14.99 -6.37
CA LEU A 448 -24.86 -16.07 -7.25
C LEU A 448 -24.71 -15.55 -8.69
N GLU A 449 -23.55 -15.83 -9.28
CA GLU A 449 -23.28 -15.68 -10.71
C GLU A 449 -23.08 -17.09 -11.30
N ARG A 450 -23.69 -17.36 -12.45
CA ARG A 450 -23.54 -18.64 -13.18
C ARG A 450 -22.61 -18.44 -14.37
N GLU A 451 -21.98 -19.51 -14.83
CA GLU A 451 -21.24 -19.46 -16.09
C GLU A 451 -22.16 -19.02 -17.24
N GLU A 452 -21.65 -18.14 -18.08
CA GLU A 452 -22.33 -17.62 -19.26
C GLU A 452 -21.43 -17.86 -20.47
N ASN A 453 -21.98 -18.40 -21.57
CA ASN A 453 -21.21 -18.75 -22.77
C ASN A 453 -19.98 -19.62 -22.46
N CYS A 454 -20.15 -20.63 -21.58
CA CYS A 454 -19.09 -21.53 -21.10
C CYS A 454 -17.95 -20.82 -20.36
N ARG A 455 -18.18 -19.60 -19.84
CA ARG A 455 -17.16 -18.78 -19.19
C ARG A 455 -17.62 -18.30 -17.82
N ILE A 456 -16.68 -18.24 -16.89
CA ILE A 456 -16.88 -17.55 -15.61
C ILE A 456 -15.60 -16.83 -15.20
N ASN A 457 -15.74 -15.63 -14.63
CA ASN A 457 -14.61 -14.86 -14.17
C ASN A 457 -14.42 -15.06 -12.67
N PHE A 458 -13.21 -15.40 -12.25
CA PHE A 458 -12.87 -15.53 -10.84
C PHE A 458 -11.45 -14.99 -10.58
N LEU A 459 -11.33 -14.03 -9.66
CA LEU A 459 -10.10 -13.26 -9.42
C LEU A 459 -9.54 -12.59 -10.70
N GLU A 460 -8.31 -12.92 -11.10
CA GLU A 460 -7.62 -12.43 -12.29
C GLU A 460 -7.69 -13.43 -13.46
N VAL A 461 -8.63 -14.39 -13.43
CA VAL A 461 -8.71 -15.47 -14.42
C VAL A 461 -10.14 -15.62 -14.96
N THR A 462 -10.27 -15.80 -16.26
CA THR A 462 -11.48 -16.30 -16.91
C THR A 462 -11.31 -17.80 -17.09
N LEU A 463 -12.19 -18.59 -16.46
CA LEU A 463 -12.27 -20.03 -16.67
C LEU A 463 -13.18 -20.26 -17.88
N ILE A 464 -12.71 -21.05 -18.84
CA ILE A 464 -13.38 -21.32 -20.11
C ILE A 464 -13.56 -22.82 -20.20
N ARG A 465 -14.80 -23.29 -20.18
CA ARG A 465 -15.10 -24.70 -20.38
C ARG A 465 -14.90 -25.06 -21.85
N ASN A 466 -13.99 -26.00 -22.09
CA ASN A 466 -13.72 -26.59 -23.38
C ASN A 466 -13.96 -28.11 -23.29
N LYS A 467 -15.17 -28.53 -23.67
CA LYS A 467 -15.68 -29.89 -23.42
C LYS A 467 -15.63 -30.20 -21.91
N ARG A 468 -14.76 -31.13 -21.49
CA ARG A 468 -14.53 -31.50 -20.08
C ARG A 468 -13.32 -30.80 -19.47
N MET A 469 -12.48 -30.14 -20.27
CA MET A 469 -11.31 -29.41 -19.79
C MET A 469 -11.67 -27.95 -19.47
N ILE A 470 -10.86 -27.33 -18.63
CA ILE A 470 -10.98 -25.90 -18.32
C ILE A 470 -9.73 -25.19 -18.80
N ASP A 471 -9.91 -24.33 -19.79
CA ASP A 471 -8.92 -23.39 -20.27
C ASP A 471 -9.00 -22.09 -19.46
N PHE A 472 -7.92 -21.31 -19.50
CA PHE A 472 -7.75 -20.11 -18.70
C PHE A 472 -7.33 -18.95 -19.61
N ASP A 473 -7.91 -17.76 -19.38
CA ASP A 473 -7.43 -16.49 -19.93
C ASP A 473 -7.21 -15.48 -18.79
N TRP A 474 -6.29 -14.54 -18.99
CA TRP A 474 -6.02 -13.48 -18.02
C TRP A 474 -7.17 -12.45 -18.02
N TYR A 475 -7.94 -12.45 -16.94
CA TYR A 475 -9.09 -11.56 -16.78
C TYR A 475 -8.71 -10.20 -16.21
N ARG A 476 -9.31 -9.16 -16.77
CA ARG A 476 -9.29 -7.80 -16.25
C ARG A 476 -10.74 -7.34 -16.12
N LYS A 477 -11.11 -6.82 -14.96
CA LYS A 477 -12.45 -6.26 -14.75
C LYS A 477 -12.71 -5.13 -15.76
N PRO A 478 -13.93 -4.97 -16.31
CA PRO A 478 -14.26 -3.86 -17.22
C PRO A 478 -13.93 -2.48 -16.65
N THR A 479 -13.98 -2.35 -15.32
CA THR A 479 -13.61 -1.11 -14.61
C THR A 479 -12.11 -0.80 -14.62
N SER A 480 -11.25 -1.70 -15.09
CA SER A 480 -9.80 -1.52 -15.10
C SER A 480 -9.41 -0.38 -16.03
N SER A 481 -8.79 0.67 -15.49
CA SER A 481 -8.38 1.83 -16.28
C SER A 481 -7.12 1.59 -17.14
N GLY A 482 -6.43 0.47 -16.94
CA GLY A 482 -5.11 0.23 -17.55
C GLY A 482 -3.99 1.10 -16.96
N ARG A 483 -4.24 1.84 -15.87
CA ARG A 483 -3.23 2.67 -15.20
C ARG A 483 -2.29 1.85 -14.32
N TYR A 484 -1.01 1.84 -14.66
CA TYR A 484 0.09 1.21 -13.94
C TYR A 484 1.06 2.26 -13.38
N LEU A 485 2.23 1.83 -12.90
CA LEU A 485 3.30 2.75 -12.53
C LEU A 485 3.78 3.48 -13.78
N ASN A 486 3.42 4.76 -13.92
CA ASN A 486 3.83 5.55 -15.08
C ASN A 486 5.37 5.70 -15.16
N TYR A 487 5.93 5.61 -16.36
CA TYR A 487 7.38 5.62 -16.59
C TYR A 487 8.08 6.92 -16.13
N TYR A 488 7.38 8.06 -16.19
CA TYR A 488 7.90 9.36 -15.76
C TYR A 488 7.89 9.55 -14.24
N SER A 489 7.33 8.59 -13.50
CA SER A 489 7.31 8.62 -12.05
C SER A 489 8.72 8.51 -11.47
N HIS A 490 9.04 9.30 -10.44
CA HIS A 490 10.34 9.26 -9.76
C HIS A 490 10.45 8.03 -8.86
N HIS A 491 10.62 6.87 -9.47
CA HIS A 491 10.87 5.58 -8.83
C HIS A 491 12.12 4.94 -9.43
N PRO A 492 12.83 4.09 -8.66
CA PRO A 492 13.97 3.34 -9.18
C PRO A 492 13.60 2.58 -10.46
N LYS A 493 14.53 2.54 -11.42
CA LYS A 493 14.34 1.82 -12.69
C LYS A 493 13.96 0.34 -12.49
N GLY A 494 14.50 -0.29 -11.44
CA GLY A 494 14.15 -1.67 -11.08
C GLY A 494 12.66 -1.86 -10.79
N GLN A 495 11.99 -0.91 -10.12
CA GLN A 495 10.55 -0.98 -9.85
C GLN A 495 9.71 -0.81 -11.14
N LYS A 496 10.17 0.05 -12.06
CA LYS A 496 9.55 0.24 -13.38
C LYS A 496 9.63 -1.03 -14.22
N ILE A 497 10.79 -1.70 -14.24
CA ILE A 497 11.00 -2.98 -14.94
C ILE A 497 10.21 -4.10 -14.28
N CYS A 498 10.17 -4.16 -12.94
CA CYS A 498 9.37 -5.15 -12.20
C CYS A 498 7.88 -5.05 -12.54
N THR A 499 7.36 -3.85 -12.77
CA THR A 499 5.97 -3.66 -13.26
C THR A 499 5.74 -4.37 -14.59
N ILE A 500 6.68 -4.27 -15.54
CA ILE A 500 6.61 -4.97 -16.83
C ILE A 500 6.62 -6.50 -16.61
N TYR A 501 7.56 -7.00 -15.81
CA TYR A 501 7.67 -8.44 -15.54
C TYR A 501 6.44 -9.02 -14.87
N ASN A 502 5.88 -8.33 -13.88
CA ASN A 502 4.66 -8.79 -13.20
C ASN A 502 3.46 -8.90 -14.15
N LEU A 503 3.34 -7.99 -15.13
CA LEU A 503 2.27 -8.07 -16.14
C LEU A 503 2.46 -9.25 -17.09
N ILE A 504 3.68 -9.48 -17.55
CA ILE A 504 4.02 -10.62 -18.41
C ILE A 504 3.77 -11.93 -17.68
N ASP A 505 4.27 -12.05 -16.44
CA ASP A 505 4.10 -13.25 -15.64
C ASP A 505 2.62 -13.57 -15.45
N ARG A 506 1.76 -12.57 -15.16
CA ARG A 506 0.32 -12.76 -15.08
C ARG A 506 -0.29 -13.16 -16.42
N GLY A 507 0.03 -12.43 -17.48
CA GLY A 507 -0.51 -12.67 -18.82
C GLY A 507 -0.19 -14.07 -19.34
N LEU A 508 0.98 -14.63 -19.00
CA LEU A 508 1.41 -15.95 -19.46
C LEU A 508 1.07 -17.09 -18.48
N LEU A 509 1.29 -16.91 -17.17
CA LEU A 509 1.10 -17.98 -16.20
C LEU A 509 -0.37 -18.25 -15.87
N LEU A 510 -1.25 -17.26 -16.07
CA LEU A 510 -2.69 -17.37 -15.82
C LEU A 510 -3.49 -17.69 -17.08
N SER A 511 -2.84 -17.93 -18.23
CA SER A 511 -3.56 -18.23 -19.47
C SER A 511 -2.97 -19.38 -20.28
N ASN A 512 -3.80 -20.01 -21.09
CA ASN A 512 -3.40 -21.00 -22.08
C ASN A 512 -2.66 -20.34 -23.25
N LEU A 513 -1.83 -21.14 -23.96
CA LEU A 513 -0.94 -20.68 -25.03
C LEU A 513 -1.67 -19.86 -26.11
N GLU A 514 -2.89 -20.25 -26.47
CA GLU A 514 -3.71 -19.57 -27.47
C GLU A 514 -4.00 -18.09 -27.14
N PHE A 515 -4.04 -17.72 -25.86
CA PHE A 515 -4.30 -16.35 -25.43
C PHE A 515 -3.03 -15.51 -25.23
N HIS A 516 -1.84 -16.11 -25.33
CA HIS A 516 -0.58 -15.43 -25.00
C HIS A 516 -0.33 -14.24 -25.92
N LEU A 517 -0.56 -14.38 -27.24
CA LEU A 517 -0.36 -13.28 -28.19
C LEU A 517 -1.28 -12.09 -27.87
N LYS A 518 -2.59 -12.34 -27.73
CA LYS A 518 -3.58 -11.34 -27.32
C LYS A 518 -3.17 -10.63 -26.03
N ASN A 519 -2.75 -11.38 -25.01
CA ASN A 519 -2.38 -10.82 -23.71
C ASN A 519 -1.08 -10.00 -23.79
N LEU A 520 -0.08 -10.45 -24.53
CA LEU A 520 1.17 -9.72 -24.72
C LEU A 520 0.96 -8.42 -25.51
N THR A 521 0.14 -8.43 -26.57
CA THR A 521 -0.21 -7.21 -27.33
C THR A 521 -0.85 -6.17 -26.41
N TYR A 522 -1.84 -6.56 -25.62
CA TYR A 522 -2.46 -5.67 -24.64
C TYR A 522 -1.47 -5.10 -23.62
N ILE A 523 -0.55 -5.94 -23.11
CA ILE A 523 0.47 -5.50 -22.14
C ILE A 523 1.37 -4.45 -22.78
N GLN A 524 1.81 -4.66 -24.02
CA GLN A 524 2.66 -3.72 -24.74
C GLN A 524 1.96 -2.37 -24.93
N GLU A 525 0.72 -2.38 -25.43
CA GLU A 525 -0.09 -1.18 -25.63
C GLU A 525 -0.32 -0.43 -24.32
N SER A 526 -0.72 -1.14 -23.27
CA SER A 526 -0.95 -0.56 -21.95
C SER A 526 0.31 0.08 -21.38
N LEU A 527 1.48 -0.56 -21.51
CA LEU A 527 2.74 0.01 -21.03
C LEU A 527 3.13 1.27 -21.79
N VAL A 528 2.94 1.28 -23.13
CA VAL A 528 3.19 2.47 -23.95
C VAL A 528 2.26 3.62 -23.54
N GLN A 529 0.98 3.36 -23.30
CA GLN A 529 0.03 4.35 -22.77
C GLN A 529 0.43 4.87 -21.37
N ASN A 530 1.15 4.07 -20.58
CA ASN A 530 1.74 4.47 -19.30
C ASN A 530 3.11 5.18 -19.44
N GLY A 531 3.47 5.59 -20.66
CA GLY A 531 4.68 6.36 -20.96
C GLY A 531 5.95 5.53 -21.08
N TYR A 532 5.88 4.19 -21.10
CA TYR A 532 7.08 3.37 -21.24
C TYR A 532 7.62 3.44 -22.67
N PRO A 533 8.95 3.62 -22.86
CA PRO A 533 9.56 3.60 -24.18
C PRO A 533 9.35 2.26 -24.89
N ARG A 534 8.83 2.27 -26.13
CA ARG A 534 8.54 1.05 -26.93
C ARG A 534 9.73 0.08 -26.97
N LYS A 535 10.95 0.59 -27.22
CA LYS A 535 12.19 -0.24 -27.25
C LYS A 535 12.46 -0.95 -25.92
N LEU A 536 12.18 -0.29 -24.79
CA LEU A 536 12.33 -0.89 -23.47
C LEU A 536 11.30 -1.99 -23.24
N VAL A 537 10.04 -1.72 -23.60
CA VAL A 537 8.93 -2.68 -23.47
C VAL A 537 9.23 -3.94 -24.28
N LEU A 538 9.53 -3.81 -25.57
CA LEU A 538 9.82 -4.96 -26.45
C LEU A 538 10.98 -5.81 -25.90
N ARG A 539 12.10 -5.17 -25.54
CA ARG A 539 13.26 -5.88 -24.97
C ARG A 539 12.93 -6.61 -23.67
N ALA A 540 12.19 -5.96 -22.77
CA ALA A 540 11.80 -6.55 -21.49
C ALA A 540 10.80 -7.71 -21.69
N VAL A 541 9.87 -7.57 -22.64
CA VAL A 541 8.90 -8.60 -23.00
C VAL A 541 9.60 -9.84 -23.54
N SER A 542 10.43 -9.71 -24.57
CA SER A 542 11.14 -10.85 -25.15
C SER A 542 12.01 -11.58 -24.12
N ARG A 543 12.74 -10.83 -23.28
CA ARG A 543 13.58 -11.41 -22.23
C ARG A 543 12.75 -12.17 -21.20
N ARG A 544 11.63 -11.61 -20.73
CA ARG A 544 10.85 -12.24 -19.66
C ARG A 544 10.03 -13.42 -20.19
N GLN A 545 9.48 -13.32 -21.39
CA GLN A 545 8.79 -14.42 -22.06
C GLN A 545 9.70 -15.65 -22.21
N ALA A 546 10.93 -15.47 -22.69
CA ALA A 546 11.90 -16.56 -22.81
C ALA A 546 12.23 -17.22 -21.45
N LEU A 547 12.23 -16.45 -20.36
CA LEU A 547 12.44 -16.97 -19.01
C LEU A 547 11.23 -17.74 -18.50
N VAL A 548 10.01 -17.23 -18.70
CA VAL A 548 8.76 -17.83 -18.18
C VAL A 548 8.41 -19.13 -18.92
N LEU A 549 8.59 -19.15 -20.25
CA LEU A 549 8.29 -20.32 -21.07
C LEU A 549 9.35 -21.44 -20.93
N ASN A 550 10.47 -21.19 -20.25
CA ASN A 550 11.46 -22.21 -19.92
C ASN A 550 11.45 -22.52 -18.41
N PRO A 551 10.79 -23.61 -17.98
CA PRO A 551 10.57 -23.91 -16.57
C PRO A 551 11.87 -24.05 -15.76
N LYS A 552 12.92 -24.65 -16.34
CA LYS A 552 14.22 -24.86 -15.65
C LYS A 552 14.89 -23.54 -15.28
N ASN A 553 14.75 -22.52 -16.13
CA ASN A 553 15.31 -21.18 -15.90
C ASN A 553 14.46 -20.34 -14.98
N TYR A 554 13.13 -20.45 -15.06
CA TYR A 554 12.22 -19.71 -14.19
C TYR A 554 12.35 -20.15 -12.72
N TYR A 555 12.26 -21.45 -12.44
CA TYR A 555 12.32 -21.96 -11.07
C TYR A 555 13.70 -21.77 -10.44
N SER A 556 14.78 -21.86 -11.22
CA SER A 556 16.14 -21.61 -10.71
C SER A 556 16.39 -20.12 -10.41
N ASP A 557 15.92 -19.20 -11.24
CA ASP A 557 16.00 -17.75 -10.98
C ASP A 557 15.14 -17.34 -9.77
N ASP A 558 13.91 -17.86 -9.69
CA ASP A 558 13.02 -17.59 -8.56
C ASP A 558 13.61 -18.12 -7.24
N PHE A 559 14.15 -19.34 -7.25
CA PHE A 559 14.80 -19.92 -6.07
C PHE A 559 16.06 -19.14 -5.65
N ARG A 560 16.92 -18.74 -6.61
CA ARG A 560 18.10 -17.90 -6.32
C ARG A 560 17.71 -16.54 -5.73
N ARG A 561 16.63 -15.92 -6.22
CA ARG A 561 16.10 -14.66 -5.65
C ARG A 561 15.61 -14.84 -4.22
N HIS A 562 14.83 -15.89 -3.95
CA HIS A 562 14.32 -16.18 -2.61
C HIS A 562 15.46 -16.44 -1.61
N ARG A 563 16.51 -17.16 -2.02
CA ARG A 563 17.70 -17.38 -1.18
C ARG A 563 18.41 -16.05 -0.84
N ARG A 564 18.65 -15.19 -1.83
CA ARG A 564 19.29 -13.87 -1.62
C ARG A 564 18.50 -12.96 -0.66
N ILE A 565 17.16 -12.99 -0.73
CA ILE A 565 16.29 -12.19 0.15
C ILE A 565 16.44 -12.60 1.62
N ASN A 566 16.63 -13.88 1.90
CA ASN A 566 16.77 -14.39 3.27
C ASN A 566 18.16 -14.12 3.89
N GLU A 567 19.17 -13.86 3.06
CA GLU A 567 20.56 -13.66 3.51
C GLU A 567 20.95 -12.18 3.69
N HIS A 568 20.23 -11.23 3.07
CA HIS A 568 20.60 -9.80 3.07
C HIS A 568 19.71 -8.96 3.98
N ARG A 569 20.33 -8.14 4.85
CA ARG A 569 19.62 -7.11 5.61
C ARG A 569 19.36 -5.88 4.72
N TRP A 570 18.16 -5.30 4.83
CA TRP A 570 17.73 -4.19 3.97
C TRP A 570 17.60 -2.89 4.76
N VAL A 571 18.21 -1.82 4.24
CA VAL A 571 18.02 -0.45 4.74
C VAL A 571 17.12 0.31 3.77
N THR A 572 16.04 0.91 4.26
CA THR A 572 15.09 1.66 3.40
C THR A 572 15.35 3.16 3.47
N LEU A 573 15.64 3.75 2.32
CA LEU A 573 15.89 5.19 2.16
C LEU A 573 14.79 5.86 1.34
N PRO A 574 14.52 7.16 1.55
CA PRO A 574 13.73 7.94 0.61
C PRO A 574 14.45 8.01 -0.74
N TYR A 575 13.71 7.77 -1.82
CA TYR A 575 14.25 7.80 -3.18
C TYR A 575 14.46 9.24 -3.66
N VAL A 576 15.66 9.49 -4.17
CA VAL A 576 16.07 10.74 -4.81
C VAL A 576 16.85 10.33 -6.07
N GLU A 577 16.32 10.64 -7.26
CA GLU A 577 16.95 10.27 -8.53
C GLU A 577 18.37 10.83 -8.62
N GLY A 578 19.32 9.99 -9.03
CA GLY A 578 20.75 10.31 -9.08
C GLY A 578 21.45 10.02 -7.75
N LEU A 579 20.98 10.61 -6.65
CA LEU A 579 21.59 10.41 -5.32
C LEU A 579 21.43 8.96 -4.84
N SER A 580 20.23 8.39 -4.96
CA SER A 580 19.93 7.04 -4.47
C SER A 580 20.70 5.96 -5.23
N GLU A 581 20.81 6.08 -6.55
CA GLU A 581 21.60 5.17 -7.39
C GLU A 581 23.09 5.27 -7.05
N THR A 582 23.62 6.47 -6.87
CA THR A 582 25.03 6.67 -6.49
C THR A 582 25.31 6.08 -5.12
N LEU A 583 24.44 6.30 -4.13
CA LEU A 583 24.56 5.66 -2.81
C LEU A 583 24.51 4.14 -2.93
N GLN A 584 23.59 3.58 -3.72
CA GLN A 584 23.49 2.13 -3.92
C GLN A 584 24.76 1.54 -4.53
N SER A 585 25.34 2.21 -5.52
CA SER A 585 26.56 1.75 -6.17
C SER A 585 27.77 1.79 -5.22
N ASN A 586 27.92 2.88 -4.45
CA ASN A 586 29.06 3.04 -3.54
C ASN A 586 28.94 2.15 -2.30
N LEU A 587 27.72 1.78 -1.91
CA LEU A 587 27.48 0.94 -0.73
C LEU A 587 27.28 -0.55 -1.07
N GLN A 588 27.45 -0.96 -2.33
CA GLN A 588 27.23 -2.34 -2.76
C GLN A 588 28.23 -3.34 -2.14
N GLY A 589 29.42 -2.88 -1.74
CA GLY A 589 30.46 -3.73 -1.14
C GLY A 589 30.23 -4.11 0.32
N PHE A 590 29.24 -3.53 0.99
CA PHE A 590 28.96 -3.80 2.40
C PHE A 590 27.90 -4.91 2.58
N ARG A 591 27.85 -5.52 3.77
CA ARG A 591 26.93 -6.63 4.11
C ARG A 591 25.47 -6.21 4.33
N PHE A 592 24.96 -5.27 3.53
CA PHE A 592 23.54 -4.89 3.52
C PHE A 592 23.12 -4.40 2.13
N SER A 593 21.81 -4.30 1.90
CA SER A 593 21.26 -3.81 0.64
C SER A 593 20.36 -2.60 0.85
N LEU A 594 20.43 -1.64 -0.08
CA LEU A 594 19.54 -0.49 -0.08
C LEU A 594 18.23 -0.81 -0.79
N SER A 595 17.14 -0.42 -0.15
CA SER A 595 15.80 -0.37 -0.72
C SER A 595 15.30 1.08 -0.70
N PHE A 596 14.42 1.42 -1.65
CA PHE A 596 13.99 2.80 -1.82
C PHE A 596 12.48 2.94 -1.73
N ARG A 597 12.07 3.97 -0.98
CA ARG A 597 10.67 4.36 -0.81
C ARG A 597 10.45 5.74 -1.42
N ASN A 598 9.34 5.89 -2.13
CA ASN A 598 8.98 7.18 -2.70
C ASN A 598 8.16 8.02 -1.73
N ASP A 599 8.79 8.98 -1.06
CA ASP A 599 8.11 9.90 -0.15
C ASP A 599 7.64 11.19 -0.83
N SER A 600 8.31 11.61 -1.91
CA SER A 600 7.93 12.75 -2.75
C SER A 600 6.91 12.33 -3.81
N ASN A 601 5.63 12.26 -3.44
CA ASN A 601 4.55 11.81 -4.33
C ASN A 601 3.31 12.72 -4.28
N LEU A 602 2.35 12.48 -5.17
CA LEU A 602 1.11 13.27 -5.30
C LEU A 602 0.09 13.06 -4.16
N ARG A 603 0.43 12.40 -3.05
CA ARG A 603 -0.53 12.14 -1.96
C ARG A 603 -1.15 13.43 -1.38
N TRP A 604 -0.42 14.54 -1.39
CA TRP A 604 -0.91 15.84 -0.92
C TRP A 604 -2.15 16.32 -1.69
N LEU A 605 -2.31 15.96 -2.97
CA LEU A 605 -3.46 16.32 -3.79
C LEU A 605 -4.73 15.56 -3.37
N PHE A 606 -4.56 14.34 -2.85
CA PHE A 606 -5.62 13.44 -2.43
C PHE A 606 -5.95 13.61 -0.94
N THR A 607 -5.91 14.84 -0.42
CA THR A 607 -6.21 15.18 0.98
C THR A 607 -7.55 15.92 1.10
N GLY A 608 -8.03 16.13 2.33
CA GLY A 608 -9.29 16.84 2.60
C GLY A 608 -10.53 15.96 2.75
N HIS A 609 -10.41 14.65 2.46
CA HIS A 609 -11.49 13.67 2.63
C HIS A 609 -11.51 12.98 4.00
N LYS A 610 -10.51 13.28 4.86
CA LYS A 610 -10.43 12.82 6.25
C LYS A 610 -10.39 14.04 7.16
N ASP A 611 -10.95 13.89 8.35
CA ASP A 611 -10.76 14.84 9.43
C ASP A 611 -9.27 14.96 9.77
N LYS A 612 -8.83 16.16 10.14
CA LYS A 612 -7.46 16.38 10.61
C LYS A 612 -7.42 16.09 12.11
N LEU A 613 -6.42 15.30 12.54
CA LEU A 613 -6.13 15.21 13.96
C LEU A 613 -5.62 16.57 14.45
N PRO A 614 -6.12 17.08 15.58
CA PRO A 614 -5.53 18.23 16.23
C PRO A 614 -4.04 18.02 16.44
N ARG A 615 -3.29 19.10 16.30
CA ARG A 615 -1.83 19.06 16.39
C ARG A 615 -1.34 18.48 17.72
N GLU A 616 -2.00 18.85 18.81
CA GLU A 616 -1.69 18.35 20.15
C GLU A 616 -1.86 16.83 20.28
N ASN A 617 -2.71 16.21 19.45
CA ASN A 617 -2.94 14.77 19.44
C ASN A 617 -1.94 14.00 18.56
N GLN A 618 -0.99 14.68 17.92
CA GLN A 618 0.04 14.01 17.13
C GLN A 618 1.03 13.28 18.04
N LEU A 619 1.33 12.03 17.67
CA LEU A 619 2.28 11.15 18.35
C LEU A 619 3.59 11.06 17.58
N ASN A 620 4.65 10.63 18.26
CA ASN A 620 5.93 10.28 17.64
C ASN A 620 6.60 11.47 16.93
N THR A 621 6.48 12.66 17.50
CA THR A 621 6.94 13.91 16.91
C THR A 621 8.35 14.27 17.36
N VAL A 622 9.11 14.89 16.47
CA VAL A 622 10.23 15.78 16.80
C VAL A 622 9.71 17.19 16.71
N TYR A 623 9.86 17.97 17.78
CA TYR A 623 9.25 19.28 17.90
C TYR A 623 10.27 20.34 18.32
N LYS A 624 9.92 21.59 18.04
CA LYS A 624 10.70 22.78 18.31
C LYS A 624 9.85 23.77 19.11
N ILE A 625 10.44 24.37 20.14
CA ILE A 625 9.86 25.46 20.94
C ILE A 625 10.87 26.61 20.93
N SER A 626 10.42 27.81 20.56
CA SER A 626 11.27 29.00 20.56
C SER A 626 11.19 29.72 21.92
N CYS A 627 12.31 30.25 22.39
CA CYS A 627 12.32 31.24 23.46
C CYS A 627 11.69 32.55 22.95
N LEU A 628 10.98 33.28 23.82
CA LEU A 628 10.31 34.53 23.46
C LEU A 628 11.28 35.73 23.48
N GLU A 629 12.34 35.64 24.28
CA GLU A 629 13.25 36.74 24.59
C GLU A 629 14.59 36.64 23.85
N CYS A 630 14.99 35.44 23.40
CA CYS A 630 16.27 35.26 22.71
C CYS A 630 16.21 34.22 21.58
N LYS A 631 17.34 34.04 20.88
CA LYS A 631 17.47 33.10 19.75
C LYS A 631 17.54 31.63 20.15
N PHE A 632 17.41 31.31 21.44
CA PHE A 632 17.44 29.94 21.92
C PHE A 632 16.24 29.15 21.38
N ILE A 633 16.51 27.94 20.92
CA ILE A 633 15.52 27.03 20.37
C ILE A 633 15.63 25.70 21.10
N PHE A 634 14.54 25.26 21.71
CA PHE A 634 14.47 23.93 22.31
C PHE A 634 13.95 22.90 21.29
N ILE A 635 14.74 21.86 21.02
CA ILE A 635 14.36 20.75 20.14
C ILE A 635 14.43 19.45 20.91
N GLU A 636 13.38 18.65 20.83
CA GLU A 636 13.32 17.33 21.45
C GLU A 636 12.38 16.41 20.67
N HIS A 637 12.28 15.14 21.09
CA HIS A 637 11.33 14.20 20.55
C HIS A 637 10.40 13.65 21.62
N THR A 638 9.20 13.23 21.21
CA THR A 638 8.27 12.54 22.10
C THR A 638 7.60 11.36 21.42
N LYS A 639 7.41 10.28 22.17
CA LYS A 639 6.54 9.17 21.79
C LYS A 639 5.07 9.46 22.12
N ARG A 640 4.83 10.34 23.10
CA ARG A 640 3.50 10.72 23.62
C ARG A 640 2.84 11.73 22.66
N SER A 641 1.63 12.14 23.02
CA SER A 641 0.96 13.27 22.36
C SER A 641 1.77 14.54 22.59
N LEU A 642 1.87 15.36 21.55
CA LEU A 642 2.57 16.64 21.64
C LEU A 642 1.98 17.53 22.74
N GLY A 643 0.65 17.57 22.89
CA GLY A 643 -0.02 18.36 23.92
C GLY A 643 0.34 17.93 25.35
N ASP A 644 0.40 16.62 25.62
CA ASP A 644 0.85 16.12 26.93
C ASP A 644 2.29 16.55 27.21
N ARG A 645 3.16 16.44 26.20
CA ARG A 645 4.56 16.82 26.36
C ARG A 645 4.74 18.32 26.59
N ILE A 646 3.94 19.15 25.91
CA ILE A 646 3.91 20.60 26.14
C ILE A 646 3.46 20.91 27.56
N LYS A 647 2.40 20.24 28.05
CA LYS A 647 1.92 20.40 29.43
C LYS A 647 2.96 19.98 30.46
N GLU A 648 3.68 18.87 30.22
CA GLU A 648 4.80 18.44 31.06
C GLU A 648 5.87 19.55 31.19
N HIS A 649 6.30 20.15 30.08
CA HIS A 649 7.27 21.26 30.12
C HIS A 649 6.74 22.49 30.86
N TYR A 650 5.50 22.87 30.58
CA TYR A 650 4.85 24.00 31.24
C TYR A 650 4.76 23.80 32.76
N LEU A 651 4.43 22.58 33.20
CA LEU A 651 4.38 22.23 34.62
C LEU A 651 5.79 22.25 35.23
N SER A 652 6.82 21.75 34.54
CA SER A 652 8.20 21.80 35.03
C SER A 652 8.71 23.21 35.28
N LEU A 653 8.33 24.20 34.45
CA LEU A 653 8.69 25.61 34.64
C LEU A 653 8.03 26.24 35.87
N ARG A 654 6.93 25.66 36.36
CA ARG A 654 6.18 26.15 37.52
C ARG A 654 6.51 25.42 38.82
N GLN A 655 7.43 24.45 38.78
CA GLN A 655 7.88 23.77 40.00
C GLN A 655 8.78 24.69 40.84
N PRO A 656 8.78 24.54 42.18
CA PRO A 656 9.69 25.28 43.05
C PRO A 656 11.15 25.06 42.65
N HIS A 657 12.00 26.07 42.84
CA HIS A 657 13.43 26.04 42.46
C HIS A 657 14.26 24.88 43.07
N ASN A 658 13.71 24.14 44.03
CA ASN A 658 14.34 22.98 44.66
C ASN A 658 14.13 21.65 43.90
N PHE A 659 13.35 21.65 42.80
CA PHE A 659 13.21 20.47 41.94
C PHE A 659 14.37 20.35 40.95
N PRO A 660 14.87 19.13 40.68
CA PRO A 660 15.98 18.95 39.75
C PRO A 660 15.62 19.45 38.34
N ILE A 661 16.55 20.20 37.74
CA ILE A 661 16.45 20.70 36.37
C ILE A 661 16.25 19.50 35.43
N SER A 662 15.06 19.40 34.85
CA SER A 662 14.64 18.20 34.11
C SER A 662 15.17 18.15 32.68
N ASN A 663 15.45 19.31 32.08
CA ASN A 663 15.93 19.44 30.70
C ASN A 663 16.51 20.84 30.41
N ARG A 664 17.11 21.00 29.23
CA ARG A 664 17.70 22.27 28.77
C ARG A 664 16.70 23.43 28.62
N LEU A 665 15.40 23.14 28.43
CA LEU A 665 14.37 24.18 28.41
C LEU A 665 14.21 24.80 29.79
N THR A 666 14.06 23.97 30.83
CA THR A 666 13.97 24.44 32.22
C THR A 666 15.25 25.12 32.68
N GLU A 667 16.41 24.61 32.27
CA GLU A 667 17.71 25.22 32.57
C GLU A 667 17.82 26.63 31.99
N HIS A 668 17.47 26.79 30.70
CA HIS A 668 17.50 28.09 30.03
C HIS A 668 16.53 29.09 30.66
N ALA A 669 15.28 28.64 30.90
CA ALA A 669 14.26 29.49 31.51
C ALA A 669 14.70 30.02 32.88
N PHE A 670 15.21 29.15 33.76
CA PHE A 670 15.61 29.57 35.10
C PHE A 670 16.90 30.38 35.13
N ARG A 671 17.89 30.03 34.28
CA ARG A 671 19.18 30.74 34.24
C ARG A 671 19.06 32.16 33.70
N TYR A 672 18.18 32.38 32.72
CA TYR A 672 18.06 33.66 32.03
C TYR A 672 16.73 34.38 32.31
N ALA A 673 15.85 33.81 33.15
CA ALA A 673 14.51 34.32 33.42
C ALA A 673 13.68 34.55 32.13
N HIS A 674 13.79 33.61 31.20
CA HIS A 674 13.12 33.64 29.89
C HIS A 674 11.88 32.72 29.85
N ASP A 675 10.92 33.03 29.00
CA ASP A 675 9.73 32.23 28.73
C ASP A 675 9.74 31.65 27.29
N PHE A 676 8.83 30.73 27.01
CA PHE A 676 8.80 29.95 25.78
C PHE A 676 7.45 30.03 25.08
N ASP A 677 7.48 30.02 23.74
CA ASP A 677 6.27 30.01 22.92
C ASP A 677 5.62 28.62 22.85
N PHE A 678 4.84 28.29 23.88
CA PHE A 678 4.07 27.04 23.94
C PHE A 678 2.87 27.01 22.98
N LYS A 679 2.48 28.15 22.37
CA LYS A 679 1.40 28.20 21.37
C LYS A 679 1.93 27.99 19.95
N GLY A 680 3.09 28.57 19.64
CA GLY A 680 3.79 28.50 18.37
C GLY A 680 4.87 27.43 18.30
N VAL A 681 4.74 26.34 19.06
CA VAL A 681 5.57 25.12 18.88
C VAL A 681 5.64 24.80 17.38
N GLU A 682 6.63 24.07 16.88
CA GLU A 682 6.69 23.56 15.50
C GLU A 682 6.90 22.03 15.50
N VAL A 683 6.26 21.28 14.60
CA VAL A 683 6.55 19.84 14.40
C VAL A 683 7.54 19.72 13.24
N LEU A 684 8.76 19.31 13.55
CA LEU A 684 9.85 19.19 12.57
C LEU A 684 9.79 17.86 11.81
N ALA A 685 9.43 16.76 12.49
CA ALA A 685 9.29 15.44 11.89
C ALA A 685 8.32 14.55 12.67
N VAL A 686 7.81 13.50 12.02
CA VAL A 686 7.02 12.43 12.64
C VAL A 686 7.66 11.09 12.31
N GLU A 687 8.18 10.40 13.31
CA GLU A 687 8.90 9.12 13.14
C GLU A 687 8.58 8.14 14.26
N GLY A 688 8.03 6.99 13.88
CA GLY A 688 7.56 5.96 14.81
C GLY A 688 8.69 5.09 15.37
N ASN A 689 9.79 4.93 14.63
CA ASN A 689 10.97 4.25 15.13
C ASN A 689 11.69 5.13 16.17
N TYR A 690 11.99 4.57 17.34
CA TYR A 690 12.61 5.32 18.45
C TYR A 690 14.00 5.85 18.08
N GLU A 691 14.90 4.97 17.65
CA GLU A 691 16.30 5.31 17.31
C GLU A 691 16.36 6.36 16.21
N LYS A 692 15.57 6.17 15.15
CA LYS A 692 15.50 7.12 14.04
C LYS A 692 14.91 8.47 14.47
N ARG A 693 13.90 8.48 15.35
CA ARG A 693 13.32 9.73 15.88
C ARG A 693 14.31 10.48 16.78
N GLU A 694 15.04 9.76 17.62
CA GLU A 694 16.11 10.31 18.45
C GLU A 694 17.20 10.95 17.59
N LEU A 695 17.70 10.22 16.59
CA LEU A 695 18.68 10.71 15.62
C LEU A 695 18.17 11.95 14.86
N LEU A 696 16.91 11.97 14.43
CA LEU A 696 16.32 13.16 13.81
C LEU A 696 16.35 14.35 14.76
N SER A 697 16.06 14.17 16.05
CA SER A 697 16.13 15.27 17.03
C SER A 697 17.55 15.82 17.17
N LEU A 698 18.57 14.96 17.15
CA LEU A 698 19.98 15.36 17.19
C LEU A 698 20.38 16.11 15.90
N ILE A 699 19.97 15.60 14.74
CA ILE A 699 20.19 16.25 13.45
C ILE A 699 19.56 17.65 13.42
N TYR A 700 18.33 17.80 13.93
CA TYR A 700 17.69 19.11 13.97
C TYR A 700 18.36 20.04 14.99
N LYS A 701 18.84 19.54 16.14
CA LYS A 701 19.65 20.34 17.07
C LYS A 701 20.89 20.90 16.38
N GLU A 702 21.67 20.05 15.70
CA GLU A 702 22.85 20.49 14.95
C GLU A 702 22.51 21.53 13.86
N ARG A 703 21.40 21.33 13.16
CA ARG A 703 20.97 22.25 12.11
C ARG A 703 20.60 23.64 12.63
N TYR A 704 19.91 23.72 13.77
CA TYR A 704 19.36 24.97 14.31
C TYR A 704 20.24 25.62 15.41
N LEU A 705 21.16 24.87 16.02
CA LEU A 705 22.04 25.34 17.10
C LEU A 705 23.51 24.92 16.84
N PRO A 706 24.19 25.43 15.80
CA PRO A 706 25.53 24.95 15.45
C PRO A 706 26.61 25.26 16.51
N GLN A 707 26.41 26.27 17.38
CA GLN A 707 27.44 26.77 18.29
C GLN A 707 26.88 27.49 19.55
N ILE A 708 26.13 26.79 20.40
CA ILE A 708 25.90 27.27 21.78
C ILE A 708 25.87 26.02 22.67
N ASP A 709 27.04 25.58 23.11
CA ASP A 709 27.32 25.14 24.49
C ASP A 709 28.73 24.52 24.56
N GLY A 710 29.63 25.17 25.29
CA GLY A 710 30.95 24.65 25.67
C GLY A 710 30.90 23.56 26.74
N SER A 711 29.88 22.71 26.73
CA SER A 711 29.82 21.50 27.56
C SER A 711 30.30 20.32 26.73
N GLY A 712 31.58 19.97 26.90
CA GLY A 712 32.32 18.95 26.14
C GLY A 712 31.86 17.50 26.30
N ASP A 713 30.58 17.21 26.49
CA ASP A 713 30.09 15.84 26.61
C ASP A 713 29.11 15.47 25.49
N ARG A 714 29.64 14.63 24.58
CA ARG A 714 29.09 14.08 23.33
C ARG A 714 29.30 14.95 22.09
N ILE A 715 30.48 14.79 21.48
CA ILE A 715 30.60 14.84 20.01
C ILE A 715 29.52 13.90 19.48
N SER A 716 28.40 14.44 19.00
CA SER A 716 27.30 13.62 18.51
C SER A 716 27.84 12.80 17.32
N GLU A 717 27.48 11.52 17.20
CA GLU A 717 27.80 10.72 15.99
C GLU A 717 27.28 11.41 14.70
N VAL A 718 26.40 12.39 14.86
CA VAL A 718 25.80 13.21 13.81
C VAL A 718 26.68 14.40 13.39
N SER A 719 27.64 14.84 14.22
CA SER A 719 28.54 15.97 13.94
C SER A 719 29.32 15.85 12.63
N ILE A 720 29.68 14.63 12.22
CA ILE A 720 30.32 14.34 10.93
C ILE A 720 29.48 14.77 9.72
N TYR A 721 28.17 14.90 9.91
CA TYR A 721 27.21 15.32 8.89
C TYR A 721 26.84 16.80 8.97
N SER A 722 27.39 17.57 9.90
CA SER A 722 27.05 18.99 10.14
C SER A 722 27.07 19.83 8.84
N GLY A 723 28.11 19.65 8.01
CA GLY A 723 28.26 20.32 6.72
C GLY A 723 27.20 19.98 5.66
N LEU A 724 26.36 18.96 5.88
CA LEU A 724 25.26 18.60 4.97
C LEU A 724 23.95 19.32 5.29
N PHE A 725 23.79 19.82 6.52
CA PHE A 725 22.52 20.39 6.98
C PHE A 725 22.41 21.91 6.75
N ASN A 726 23.55 22.58 6.61
CA ASN A 726 23.68 24.00 6.26
C ASN A 726 24.55 24.16 4.99
N PRO A 727 24.04 23.74 3.81
CA PRO A 727 24.78 23.78 2.54
C PRO A 727 24.84 25.17 1.89
#